data_AF-A0A8T2VN39-F1
#
_entry.id   AF-A0A8T2VN39-F1
#
_cell.length_a   1.000
_cell.length_b   1.000
_cell.length_c   1.000
_cell.angle_alpha   90.00
_cell.angle_beta   90.00
_cell.angle_gamma   90.00
#
_symmetry.space_group_name_H-M   'P 1'
#
loop_
_entity.id
_entity.type
_entity.pdbx_description
1 polymer ?
#
loop_
_entity_poly.entity_id
_entity_poly.type
_entity_poly.pdbx_seq_one_letter_code
_entity_poly.pdbx_strand_id
1 'polypeptide(L)'
;MALKVSASDGVKVYTVAGGKNIPGWLSDKKKKSLKSDEEYQRRVELIQDFDFPAACQRIKFTNDGQYIFATGYHPPRVRVYDTSQLSMKFERHLDSEIVDFQILTDDYSKAVFLCADRSLNFHAKFGAYYKVRVPKFGRDLAYCPFTAEVLVASSSPEVYRLSLSEGRFLSPLISKSPAVNVCGIAPAHGLLACAGEDGGLECFDLRQRDSLGWLDAAGAAGGRGQSLTACRFDESGMHVAVGTSGGLVALFDLRSQRPLVIKDHMYDSKIVDIKFHSGGFGGSHGGGLGGDIGRQRVISADRHIIKIWDASTGEGYTNIEPSEGCDINDVAIQKDSGLVVAACDASRIQAYFIPSMGPAPRWCSFLESLTEELEENTNPTVYDDYRFITRTDLEKLGLTHLVGTPMLRAYMHGFFVDNRLYHKAKAIVDPFAYDTYRQKRIAQKMEEERKSRISLTKKLPKVNATMAARILVEQQQEEQAAAKEAAGGSNGGNIEDEFLGLDDNSDVNLTAAAAKKRKKNAAAAGGMSLLEDDRFKVMFEDPEFAVDERSAEYKALHPNVDPAKDRQLLAEHFEELASGSSDGDQYSEDEDEEDARRRVNRPDKRLKYSDAGSSEGGRQPRMFAAKDDSAAAAFREGRSLAPQQEMPLGVRSAALGESGGYKPRLGGSREMSYTPRRSFGGDGGRGRGGRFGGGGDRGRGRDGGGGRGRGRSDRGGGRGGGRGRGGGGGGRGFSPGGRGGGGRGGGRGRGRN
;
A
#
# COMPACT_ATOMS: atom_id res chain seq x y z
N MET A 1 16.08 3.19 -9.98
CA MET A 1 16.21 4.44 -9.20
C MET A 1 14.88 4.71 -8.53
N ALA A 2 14.91 5.09 -7.25
CA ALA A 2 13.79 5.82 -6.64
C ALA A 2 13.43 7.06 -7.51
N LEU A 3 12.22 7.59 -7.36
CA LEU A 3 11.76 8.80 -8.07
C LEU A 3 12.88 9.86 -8.11
N LYS A 4 13.22 10.35 -9.31
CA LYS A 4 14.24 11.41 -9.42
C LYS A 4 13.66 12.69 -8.82
N VAL A 5 14.28 13.21 -7.77
CA VAL A 5 13.88 14.44 -7.11
C VAL A 5 14.76 15.59 -7.60
N SER A 6 14.14 16.68 -8.02
CA SER A 6 14.80 17.95 -8.31
C SER A 6 14.24 19.04 -7.40
N ALA A 7 15.10 19.87 -6.83
CA ALA A 7 14.71 20.97 -5.94
C ALA A 7 15.41 22.26 -6.36
N SER A 8 15.00 22.84 -7.50
CA SER A 8 15.61 24.02 -8.11
C SER A 8 15.41 25.30 -7.27
N ASP A 9 14.27 25.42 -6.57
CA ASP A 9 13.90 26.62 -5.79
C ASP A 9 13.49 26.28 -4.34
N GLY A 10 14.04 25.20 -3.78
CA GLY A 10 13.67 24.70 -2.44
C GLY A 10 12.35 23.92 -2.39
N VAL A 11 11.59 23.90 -3.47
CA VAL A 11 10.42 23.04 -3.65
C VAL A 11 10.81 21.76 -4.38
N LYS A 12 10.42 20.62 -3.82
CA LYS A 12 10.71 19.30 -4.38
C LYS A 12 9.75 18.95 -5.52
N VAL A 13 10.32 18.59 -6.67
CA VAL A 13 9.62 18.07 -7.83
C VAL A 13 10.05 16.61 -8.04
N TYR A 14 9.08 15.70 -8.06
CA TYR A 14 9.31 14.27 -8.22
C TYR A 14 9.01 13.86 -9.65
N THR A 15 10.00 13.29 -10.34
CA THR A 15 9.82 12.73 -11.69
C THR A 15 9.32 11.29 -11.56
N VAL A 16 8.04 11.08 -11.86
CA VAL A 16 7.33 9.79 -11.74
C VAL A 16 7.50 8.95 -13.00
N ALA A 17 7.24 9.55 -14.16
CA ALA A 17 7.50 8.92 -15.45
C ALA A 17 8.58 9.75 -16.15
N GLY A 18 9.80 9.22 -16.24
CA GLY A 18 10.92 9.93 -16.89
C GLY A 18 12.22 9.13 -16.96
N GLY A 19 12.16 7.83 -16.67
CA GLY A 19 13.32 6.94 -16.72
C GLY A 19 13.76 6.63 -18.15
N LYS A 20 15.01 6.16 -18.29
CA LYS A 20 15.58 5.71 -19.56
C LYS A 20 14.65 4.70 -20.23
N ASN A 21 14.38 4.95 -21.50
CA ASN A 21 13.48 4.12 -22.26
C ASN A 21 14.13 2.79 -22.63
N ILE A 22 13.43 1.69 -22.36
CA ILE A 22 13.88 0.38 -22.83
C ILE A 22 13.47 0.28 -24.29
N PRO A 23 14.40 0.09 -25.24
CA PRO A 23 14.04 0.05 -26.64
C PRO A 23 13.04 -1.08 -26.93
N GLY A 24 11.99 -0.79 -27.69
CA GLY A 24 10.94 -1.77 -28.02
C GLY A 24 11.45 -3.00 -28.76
N TRP A 25 12.54 -2.87 -29.53
CA TRP A 25 13.20 -3.96 -30.25
C TRP A 25 14.03 -4.90 -29.36
N LEU A 26 14.21 -4.57 -28.07
CA LEU A 26 14.93 -5.41 -27.14
C LEU A 26 14.19 -6.74 -26.96
N SER A 27 14.89 -7.86 -27.14
CA SER A 27 14.29 -9.19 -27.00
C SER A 27 13.77 -9.44 -25.59
N ASP A 28 12.69 -10.21 -25.47
CA ASP A 28 12.08 -10.51 -24.16
C ASP A 28 13.04 -11.21 -23.21
N LYS A 29 14.04 -11.94 -23.74
CA LYS A 29 15.12 -12.53 -22.93
C LYS A 29 15.96 -11.46 -22.23
N LYS A 30 16.33 -10.39 -22.94
CA LYS A 30 17.07 -9.26 -22.35
C LYS A 30 16.17 -8.42 -21.43
N LYS A 31 14.88 -8.26 -21.75
CA LYS A 31 13.92 -7.63 -20.81
C LYS A 31 13.80 -8.42 -19.51
N LYS A 32 13.83 -9.75 -19.58
CA LYS A 32 13.81 -10.63 -18.39
C LYS A 32 15.12 -10.55 -17.59
N SER A 33 16.29 -10.42 -18.23
CA SER A 33 17.54 -10.25 -17.48
C SER A 33 17.60 -8.91 -16.73
N LEU A 34 16.99 -7.84 -17.28
CA LEU A 34 16.88 -6.55 -16.59
C LEU A 34 16.02 -6.62 -15.32
N LYS A 35 15.19 -7.67 -15.12
CA LYS A 35 14.44 -7.84 -13.87
C LYS A 35 15.34 -8.06 -12.66
N SER A 36 16.56 -8.52 -12.87
CA SER A 36 17.56 -8.67 -11.81
C SER A 36 18.19 -7.33 -11.41
N ASP A 37 18.08 -6.30 -12.25
CA ASP A 37 18.67 -5.00 -11.96
C ASP A 37 17.82 -4.25 -10.94
N GLU A 38 18.44 -3.80 -9.85
CA GLU A 38 17.76 -3.03 -8.79
C GLU A 38 17.10 -1.77 -9.35
N GLU A 39 17.67 -1.16 -10.40
CA GLU A 39 17.11 0.01 -11.03
C GLU A 39 15.76 -0.27 -11.69
N TYR A 40 15.61 -1.44 -12.31
CA TYR A 40 14.39 -1.90 -12.96
C TYR A 40 13.34 -2.28 -11.91
N GLN A 41 13.76 -2.93 -10.82
CA GLN A 41 12.86 -3.30 -9.72
C GLN A 41 12.29 -2.07 -8.99
N ARG A 42 13.10 -1.02 -8.82
CA ARG A 42 12.67 0.23 -8.17
C ARG A 42 11.94 1.20 -9.09
N ARG A 43 11.75 0.86 -10.38
CA ARG A 43 11.09 1.74 -11.35
C ARG A 43 9.58 1.73 -11.13
N VAL A 44 9.04 2.89 -10.80
CA VAL A 44 7.59 3.10 -10.70
C VAL A 44 7.05 3.46 -12.08
N GLU A 45 6.03 2.72 -12.54
CA GLU A 45 5.25 3.08 -13.72
C GLU A 45 3.83 3.40 -13.23
N LEU A 46 3.42 4.66 -13.40
CA LEU A 46 2.12 5.13 -12.90
C LEU A 46 0.95 4.54 -13.69
N ILE A 47 1.08 4.53 -15.01
CA ILE A 47 0.10 3.99 -15.95
C ILE A 47 0.85 3.00 -16.85
N GLN A 48 0.25 1.83 -17.04
CA GLN A 48 0.79 0.81 -17.92
C GLN A 48 0.79 1.28 -19.38
N ASP A 49 1.90 1.03 -20.10
CA ASP A 49 2.09 1.37 -21.51
C ASP A 49 1.88 2.87 -21.81
N PHE A 50 2.27 3.73 -20.85
CA PHE A 50 2.20 5.18 -20.94
C PHE A 50 3.35 5.76 -21.80
N ASP A 51 3.45 5.28 -23.02
CA ASP A 51 4.48 5.63 -23.99
C ASP A 51 3.91 5.74 -25.41
N PHE A 52 4.76 6.12 -26.36
CA PHE A 52 4.55 6.07 -27.80
C PHE A 52 5.85 5.60 -28.45
N PRO A 53 5.82 4.94 -29.62
CA PRO A 53 7.06 4.47 -30.25
C PRO A 53 8.02 5.58 -30.68
N ALA A 54 7.49 6.73 -31.12
CA ALA A 54 8.28 7.87 -31.56
C ALA A 54 8.23 8.99 -30.51
N ALA A 55 7.13 9.73 -30.48
CA ALA A 55 6.93 10.89 -29.61
C ALA A 55 5.44 11.12 -29.33
N CYS A 56 5.17 11.83 -28.23
CA CYS A 56 3.85 12.32 -27.87
C CYS A 56 3.70 13.78 -28.32
N GLN A 57 2.59 14.11 -28.98
CA GLN A 57 2.35 15.47 -29.49
C GLN A 57 1.46 16.30 -28.57
N ARG A 58 0.27 15.79 -28.24
CA ARG A 58 -0.74 16.50 -27.44
C ARG A 58 -1.26 15.61 -26.35
N ILE A 59 -1.58 16.20 -25.20
CA ILE A 59 -2.14 15.50 -24.06
C ILE A 59 -3.21 16.35 -23.39
N LYS A 60 -4.36 15.75 -23.07
CA LYS A 60 -5.45 16.42 -22.36
C LYS A 60 -6.11 15.45 -21.38
N PHE A 61 -6.39 15.94 -20.18
CA PHE A 61 -7.29 15.26 -19.25
C PHE A 61 -8.74 15.52 -19.63
N THR A 62 -9.61 14.55 -19.36
CA THR A 62 -11.05 14.82 -19.36
C THR A 62 -11.44 15.72 -18.19
N ASN A 63 -12.59 16.38 -18.30
CA ASN A 63 -13.09 17.26 -17.23
C ASN A 63 -13.29 16.51 -15.90
N ASP A 64 -13.72 15.25 -15.97
CA ASP A 64 -13.88 14.37 -14.81
C ASP A 64 -12.55 13.84 -14.22
N GLY A 65 -11.44 14.04 -14.93
CA GLY A 65 -10.11 13.57 -14.52
C GLY A 65 -9.91 12.04 -14.55
N GLN A 66 -10.90 11.28 -15.05
CA GLN A 66 -10.85 9.82 -15.14
C GLN A 66 -10.13 9.28 -16.38
N TYR A 67 -10.00 10.10 -17.42
CA TYR A 67 -9.38 9.66 -18.67
C TYR A 67 -8.31 10.64 -19.13
N ILE A 68 -7.27 10.08 -19.73
CA ILE A 68 -6.17 10.84 -20.34
C ILE A 68 -6.16 10.51 -21.83
N PHE A 69 -6.25 11.54 -22.66
CA PHE A 69 -6.05 11.42 -24.09
C PHE A 69 -4.63 11.85 -24.41
N ALA A 70 -3.88 10.99 -25.09
CA ALA A 70 -2.57 11.33 -25.61
C ALA A 70 -2.49 10.97 -27.10
N THR A 71 -1.80 11.80 -27.88
CA THR A 71 -1.63 11.61 -29.32
C THR A 71 -0.17 11.31 -29.64
N GLY A 72 0.05 10.33 -30.51
CA GLY A 72 1.38 9.91 -30.95
C GLY A 72 1.66 10.34 -32.39
N TYR A 73 2.94 10.62 -32.68
CA TYR A 73 3.38 11.08 -33.99
C TYR A 73 3.39 9.98 -35.06
N HIS A 74 4.01 8.82 -34.80
CA HIS A 74 4.21 7.78 -35.83
C HIS A 74 3.99 6.33 -35.36
N PRO A 75 3.18 5.53 -36.10
CA PRO A 75 2.05 5.99 -36.90
C PRO A 75 1.12 6.90 -36.08
N PRO A 76 0.41 7.85 -36.73
CA PRO A 76 -0.48 8.78 -36.06
C PRO A 76 -1.59 8.01 -35.36
N ARG A 77 -1.63 8.14 -34.03
CA ARG A 77 -2.52 7.35 -33.18
C ARG A 77 -2.93 8.13 -31.95
N VAL A 78 -4.06 7.75 -31.38
CA VAL A 78 -4.57 8.25 -30.10
C VAL A 78 -4.60 7.10 -29.12
N ARG A 79 -4.00 7.29 -27.96
CA ARG A 79 -4.13 6.39 -26.81
C ARG A 79 -5.00 7.07 -25.78
N VAL A 80 -6.01 6.35 -25.32
CA VAL A 80 -6.86 6.79 -24.20
C VAL A 80 -6.55 5.89 -23.02
N TYR A 81 -6.16 6.49 -21.91
CA TYR A 81 -5.84 5.80 -20.67
C TYR A 81 -7.00 5.98 -19.68
N ASP A 82 -7.32 4.91 -18.96
CA ASP A 82 -8.30 4.90 -17.88
C ASP A 82 -7.52 5.02 -16.56
N THR A 83 -7.69 6.13 -15.84
CA THR A 83 -6.94 6.38 -14.61
C THR A 83 -7.41 5.48 -13.47
N SER A 84 -8.65 4.99 -13.51
CA SER A 84 -9.16 4.07 -12.48
C SER A 84 -8.52 2.69 -12.56
N GLN A 85 -8.14 2.25 -13.77
CA GLN A 85 -7.53 0.93 -14.03
C GLN A 85 -6.02 1.03 -14.30
N LEU A 86 -5.45 2.23 -14.24
CA LEU A 86 -4.02 2.52 -14.50
C LEU A 86 -3.49 1.90 -15.80
N SER A 87 -4.33 1.81 -16.83
CA SER A 87 -4.01 1.11 -18.06
C SER A 87 -4.63 1.78 -19.29
N MET A 88 -4.11 1.40 -20.45
CA MET A 88 -4.64 1.88 -21.72
C MET A 88 -6.00 1.24 -22.00
N LYS A 89 -7.02 2.08 -22.18
CA LYS A 89 -8.39 1.64 -22.49
C LYS A 89 -8.51 1.19 -23.93
N PHE A 90 -8.01 2.00 -24.86
CA PHE A 90 -7.92 1.67 -26.27
C PHE A 90 -6.90 2.53 -26.99
N GLU A 91 -6.47 2.04 -28.15
CA GLU A 91 -5.66 2.77 -29.11
C GLU A 91 -6.43 2.86 -30.44
N ARG A 92 -6.36 4.00 -31.12
CA ARG A 92 -6.90 4.19 -32.47
C ARG A 92 -5.87 4.83 -33.36
N HIS A 93 -5.69 4.30 -34.57
CA HIS A 93 -4.89 4.92 -35.62
C HIS A 93 -5.75 5.88 -36.44
N LEU A 94 -5.15 7.01 -36.85
CA LEU A 94 -5.76 7.95 -37.79
C LEU A 94 -4.99 7.92 -39.11
N ASP A 95 -5.62 8.41 -40.17
CA ASP A 95 -4.98 8.48 -41.49
C ASP A 95 -3.86 9.52 -41.54
N SER A 96 -4.02 10.60 -40.78
CA SER A 96 -3.18 11.79 -40.79
C SER A 96 -2.80 12.21 -39.37
N GLU A 97 -1.66 12.91 -39.27
CA GLU A 97 -1.14 13.46 -38.03
C GLU A 97 -2.13 14.41 -37.36
N ILE A 98 -2.18 14.38 -36.02
CA ILE A 98 -3.09 15.20 -35.21
C ILE A 98 -2.36 16.46 -34.75
N VAL A 99 -2.86 17.61 -35.19
CA VAL A 99 -2.30 18.92 -34.81
C VAL A 99 -2.80 19.33 -33.42
N ASP A 100 -4.10 19.22 -33.20
CA ASP A 100 -4.76 19.45 -31.93
C ASP A 100 -6.07 18.63 -31.85
N PHE A 101 -6.61 18.46 -30.65
CA PHE A 101 -7.86 17.75 -30.44
C PHE A 101 -8.59 18.29 -29.23
N GLN A 102 -9.92 18.20 -29.20
CA GLN A 102 -10.70 18.64 -28.06
C GLN A 102 -11.69 17.56 -27.64
N ILE A 103 -11.81 17.37 -26.33
CA ILE A 103 -12.79 16.47 -25.73
C ILE A 103 -14.10 17.24 -25.62
N LEU A 104 -15.19 16.67 -26.14
CA LEU A 104 -16.49 17.35 -26.23
C LEU A 104 -17.38 17.10 -25.01
N THR A 105 -17.17 15.95 -24.37
CA THR A 105 -17.92 15.49 -23.20
C THR A 105 -17.00 15.43 -22.00
N ASP A 106 -17.57 15.37 -20.80
CA ASP A 106 -16.77 15.23 -19.56
C ASP A 106 -16.11 13.85 -19.47
N ASP A 107 -16.65 12.89 -20.21
CA ASP A 107 -16.14 11.54 -20.46
C ASP A 107 -15.19 11.46 -21.67
N TYR A 108 -14.57 10.28 -21.88
CA TYR A 108 -13.90 9.91 -23.14
C TYR A 108 -14.83 9.70 -24.35
N SER A 109 -16.13 9.94 -24.18
CA SER A 109 -17.16 9.40 -25.08
C SER A 109 -17.18 10.04 -26.46
N LYS A 110 -16.86 11.34 -26.56
CA LYS A 110 -16.84 12.10 -27.80
C LYS A 110 -15.62 13.01 -27.84
N ALA A 111 -14.88 12.96 -28.93
CA ALA A 111 -13.71 13.79 -29.15
C ALA A 111 -13.63 14.23 -30.62
N VAL A 112 -13.00 15.37 -30.86
CA VAL A 112 -12.73 15.90 -32.21
C VAL A 112 -11.23 16.04 -32.38
N PHE A 113 -10.72 15.49 -33.47
CA PHE A 113 -9.31 15.60 -33.85
C PHE A 113 -9.18 16.51 -35.06
N LEU A 114 -8.34 17.53 -34.96
CA LEU A 114 -7.90 18.35 -36.07
C LEU A 114 -6.63 17.73 -36.64
N CYS A 115 -6.71 17.30 -37.89
CA CYS A 115 -5.61 16.66 -38.57
C CYS A 115 -4.90 17.58 -39.56
N ALA A 116 -3.63 17.28 -39.83
CA ALA A 116 -2.77 18.06 -40.73
C ALA A 116 -3.30 18.16 -42.18
N ASP A 117 -4.12 17.19 -42.62
CA ASP A 117 -4.74 17.16 -43.95
C ASP A 117 -6.00 18.03 -44.08
N ARG A 118 -6.23 18.96 -43.15
CA ARG A 118 -7.42 19.84 -43.02
C ARG A 118 -8.69 19.09 -42.66
N SER A 119 -8.58 17.84 -42.20
CA SER A 119 -9.74 17.07 -41.77
C SER A 119 -10.01 17.24 -40.28
N LEU A 120 -11.29 17.33 -39.93
CA LEU A 120 -11.83 17.20 -38.59
C LEU A 120 -12.42 15.80 -38.48
N ASN A 121 -11.81 14.96 -37.64
CA ASN A 121 -12.27 13.61 -37.37
C ASN A 121 -13.05 13.60 -36.05
N PHE A 122 -14.35 13.35 -36.15
CA PHE A 122 -15.24 13.16 -35.01
C PHE A 122 -15.17 11.71 -34.58
N HIS A 123 -14.83 11.48 -33.32
CA HIS A 123 -14.79 10.16 -32.71
C HIS A 123 -15.86 10.05 -31.63
N ALA A 124 -16.51 8.90 -31.58
CA ALA A 124 -17.42 8.48 -30.52
C ALA A 124 -16.88 7.24 -29.79
N LYS A 125 -17.62 6.74 -28.78
CA LYS A 125 -17.28 5.51 -28.05
C LYS A 125 -17.00 4.32 -28.98
N PHE A 126 -17.78 4.17 -30.06
CA PHE A 126 -17.65 3.05 -30.99
C PHE A 126 -16.57 3.21 -32.06
N GLY A 127 -15.94 4.38 -32.22
CA GLY A 127 -14.93 4.58 -33.25
C GLY A 127 -14.96 5.96 -33.91
N ALA A 128 -14.43 6.02 -35.13
CA ALA A 128 -14.60 7.18 -36.01
C ALA A 128 -16.08 7.29 -36.41
N TYR A 129 -16.67 8.46 -36.17
CA TYR A 129 -18.06 8.76 -36.47
C TYR A 129 -18.19 9.48 -37.82
N TYR A 130 -17.46 10.58 -37.99
CA TYR A 130 -17.57 11.40 -39.18
C TYR A 130 -16.30 12.17 -39.46
N LYS A 131 -16.00 12.42 -40.75
CA LYS A 131 -14.83 13.17 -41.22
C LYS A 131 -15.32 14.36 -42.04
N VAL A 132 -14.98 15.57 -41.60
CA VAL A 132 -15.32 16.83 -42.27
C VAL A 132 -14.04 17.52 -42.70
N ARG A 133 -14.05 18.26 -43.81
CA ARG A 133 -12.89 19.02 -44.26
C ARG A 133 -13.10 20.51 -44.04
N VAL A 134 -12.09 21.19 -43.50
CA VAL A 134 -12.05 22.65 -43.33
C VAL A 134 -11.38 23.27 -44.58
N PRO A 135 -11.80 24.47 -45.04
CA PRO A 135 -11.24 25.08 -46.25
C PRO A 135 -9.72 25.31 -46.19
N LYS A 136 -9.23 25.83 -45.05
CA LYS A 136 -7.82 26.16 -44.80
C LYS A 136 -7.20 25.23 -43.74
N PHE A 137 -5.87 25.26 -43.63
CA PHE A 137 -5.14 24.53 -42.60
C PHE A 137 -5.48 25.10 -41.22
N GLY A 138 -5.91 24.22 -40.32
CA GLY A 138 -6.16 24.55 -38.93
C GLY A 138 -4.87 24.51 -38.12
N ARG A 139 -4.71 25.44 -37.17
CA ARG A 139 -3.56 25.53 -36.26
C ARG A 139 -3.92 25.09 -34.83
N ASP A 140 -5.14 25.40 -34.40
CA ASP A 140 -5.62 25.13 -33.04
C ASP A 140 -7.15 24.88 -33.07
N LEU A 141 -7.66 24.19 -32.04
CA LEU A 141 -9.04 23.77 -31.95
C LEU A 141 -9.63 24.12 -30.58
N ALA A 142 -10.76 24.82 -30.57
CA ALA A 142 -11.52 25.10 -29.34
C ALA A 142 -12.97 24.62 -29.46
N TYR A 143 -13.55 24.24 -28.33
CA TYR A 143 -14.95 23.81 -28.23
C TYR A 143 -15.72 24.69 -27.25
N CYS A 144 -16.82 25.29 -27.71
CA CYS A 144 -17.73 26.05 -26.86
C CYS A 144 -18.84 25.13 -26.33
N PRO A 145 -18.87 24.81 -25.02
CA PRO A 145 -19.93 23.96 -24.46
C PRO A 145 -21.30 24.66 -24.46
N PHE A 146 -21.35 25.99 -24.39
CA PHE A 146 -22.59 26.76 -24.31
C PHE A 146 -23.41 26.74 -25.60
N THR A 147 -22.74 26.85 -26.75
CA THR A 147 -23.39 26.87 -28.07
C THR A 147 -23.25 25.54 -28.82
N ALA A 148 -22.48 24.59 -28.27
CA ALA A 148 -22.10 23.33 -28.92
C ALA A 148 -21.46 23.55 -30.29
N GLU A 149 -20.52 24.51 -30.36
CA GLU A 149 -19.78 24.86 -31.57
C GLU A 149 -18.31 24.50 -31.43
N VAL A 150 -17.75 23.91 -32.49
CA VAL A 150 -16.31 23.70 -32.64
C VAL A 150 -15.75 24.85 -33.47
N LEU A 151 -14.73 25.50 -32.92
CA LEU A 151 -14.03 26.64 -33.50
C LEU A 151 -12.65 26.18 -33.96
N VAL A 152 -12.33 26.45 -35.22
CA VAL A 152 -11.03 26.10 -35.80
C VAL A 152 -10.28 27.38 -36.12
N ALA A 153 -9.19 27.63 -35.39
CA ALA A 153 -8.22 28.65 -35.75
C ALA A 153 -7.46 28.19 -36.99
N SER A 154 -7.29 29.06 -37.96
CA SER A 154 -6.72 28.70 -39.26
C SER A 154 -5.56 29.60 -39.66
N SER A 155 -4.78 29.16 -40.64
CA SER A 155 -3.72 29.98 -41.27
C SER A 155 -4.27 31.15 -42.11
N SER A 156 -5.48 31.62 -41.82
CA SER A 156 -6.19 32.69 -42.50
C SER A 156 -6.90 33.55 -41.46
N PRO A 157 -7.38 34.77 -41.79
CA PRO A 157 -8.06 35.62 -40.82
C PRO A 157 -9.41 35.04 -40.37
N GLU A 158 -9.92 34.03 -41.09
CA GLU A 158 -11.19 33.37 -40.79
C GLU A 158 -11.03 32.29 -39.71
N VAL A 159 -11.85 32.40 -38.66
CA VAL A 159 -12.06 31.33 -37.68
C VAL A 159 -13.32 30.55 -38.08
N TYR A 160 -13.14 29.30 -38.49
CA TYR A 160 -14.24 28.48 -38.97
C TYR A 160 -15.05 27.92 -37.80
N ARG A 161 -16.37 27.99 -37.94
CA ARG A 161 -17.33 27.57 -36.91
C ARG A 161 -18.14 26.41 -37.41
N LEU A 162 -18.14 25.30 -36.68
CA LEU A 162 -18.94 24.13 -36.98
C LEU A 162 -19.91 23.87 -35.84
N SER A 163 -21.20 24.05 -36.10
CA SER A 163 -22.24 23.75 -35.11
C SER A 163 -22.43 22.24 -35.04
N LEU A 164 -22.28 21.66 -33.85
CA LEU A 164 -22.51 20.22 -33.63
C LEU A 164 -23.99 19.89 -33.47
N SER A 165 -24.81 20.86 -33.07
CA SER A 165 -26.27 20.68 -32.96
C SER A 165 -26.95 20.66 -34.33
N GLU A 166 -26.53 21.56 -35.24
CA GLU A 166 -27.08 21.65 -36.60
C GLU A 166 -26.29 20.81 -37.61
N GLY A 167 -25.05 20.46 -37.31
CA GLY A 167 -24.18 19.67 -38.20
C GLY A 167 -23.69 20.43 -39.44
N ARG A 168 -23.71 21.77 -39.42
CA ARG A 168 -23.29 22.62 -40.54
C ARG A 168 -22.23 23.64 -40.14
N PHE A 169 -21.47 24.09 -41.12
CA PHE A 169 -20.61 25.26 -40.95
C PHE A 169 -21.47 26.52 -40.83
N LEU A 170 -21.20 27.31 -39.79
CA LEU A 170 -21.74 28.65 -39.64
C LEU A 170 -20.83 29.65 -40.37
N SER A 171 -21.31 30.89 -40.48
CA SER A 171 -20.47 31.98 -40.99
C SER A 171 -19.19 32.11 -40.15
N PRO A 172 -18.00 32.10 -40.79
CA PRO A 172 -16.74 32.24 -40.06
C PRO A 172 -16.65 33.61 -39.39
N LEU A 173 -15.91 33.69 -38.29
CA LEU A 173 -15.55 34.98 -37.67
C LEU A 173 -14.32 35.53 -38.39
N ILE A 174 -14.35 36.80 -38.76
CA ILE A 174 -13.25 37.45 -39.46
C ILE A 174 -12.42 38.19 -38.42
N SER A 175 -11.17 37.75 -38.23
CA SER A 175 -10.20 38.43 -37.38
C SER A 175 -9.47 39.54 -38.13
N LYS A 176 -9.03 40.56 -37.39
CA LYS A 176 -8.14 41.62 -37.90
C LYS A 176 -6.75 41.09 -38.23
N SER A 177 -6.30 40.09 -37.48
CA SER A 177 -4.99 39.47 -37.67
C SER A 177 -4.98 38.65 -38.96
N PRO A 178 -3.87 38.64 -39.73
CA PRO A 178 -3.81 37.96 -41.02
C PRO A 178 -3.96 36.44 -40.91
N ALA A 179 -3.60 35.87 -39.75
CA ALA A 179 -3.82 34.48 -39.43
C ALA A 179 -3.94 34.31 -37.91
N VAL A 180 -4.66 33.26 -37.48
CA VAL A 180 -4.93 32.97 -36.07
C VAL A 180 -4.18 31.70 -35.68
N ASN A 181 -3.32 31.80 -34.68
CA ASN A 181 -2.49 30.69 -34.23
C ASN A 181 -3.18 29.84 -33.17
N VAL A 182 -3.79 30.49 -32.17
CA VAL A 182 -4.43 29.82 -31.03
C VAL A 182 -5.77 30.44 -30.73
N CYS A 183 -6.70 29.62 -30.29
CA CYS A 183 -7.99 30.03 -29.76
C CYS A 183 -8.18 29.54 -28.32
N GLY A 184 -8.70 30.41 -27.47
CA GLY A 184 -9.05 30.09 -26.09
C GLY A 184 -10.51 30.46 -25.85
N ILE A 185 -11.25 29.59 -25.18
CA ILE A 185 -12.61 29.93 -24.72
C ILE A 185 -12.58 30.02 -23.22
N ALA A 186 -13.18 31.07 -22.70
CA ALA A 186 -13.32 31.26 -21.27
C ALA A 186 -14.40 30.32 -20.69
N PRO A 187 -14.06 29.49 -19.69
CA PRO A 187 -15.00 28.55 -19.10
C PRO A 187 -16.22 29.20 -18.46
N ALA A 188 -16.07 30.38 -17.84
CA ALA A 188 -17.15 31.04 -17.10
C ALA A 188 -18.22 31.67 -18.02
N HIS A 189 -17.80 32.52 -18.96
CA HIS A 189 -18.72 33.33 -19.78
C HIS A 189 -18.75 32.97 -21.27
N GLY A 190 -17.88 32.09 -21.75
CA GLY A 190 -17.85 31.66 -23.16
C GLY A 190 -17.27 32.66 -24.16
N LEU A 191 -16.57 33.70 -23.69
CA LEU A 191 -15.82 34.61 -24.57
C LEU A 191 -14.73 33.84 -25.31
N LEU A 192 -14.62 34.08 -26.61
CA LEU A 192 -13.56 33.54 -27.45
C LEU A 192 -12.42 34.54 -27.54
N ALA A 193 -11.20 34.12 -27.25
CA ALA A 193 -9.98 34.85 -27.57
C ALA A 193 -9.28 34.18 -28.76
N CYS A 194 -8.92 34.99 -29.75
CA CYS A 194 -8.15 34.60 -30.92
C CYS A 194 -6.80 35.29 -30.86
N ALA A 195 -5.73 34.49 -30.82
CA ALA A 195 -4.36 34.95 -30.76
C ALA A 195 -3.76 34.96 -32.17
N GLY A 196 -3.46 36.16 -32.67
CA GLY A 196 -3.00 36.41 -34.03
C GLY A 196 -1.50 36.23 -34.24
N GLU A 197 -1.12 36.07 -35.50
CA GLU A 197 0.28 36.02 -35.94
C GLU A 197 0.99 37.39 -35.85
N ASP A 198 0.23 38.48 -35.84
CA ASP A 198 0.70 39.88 -35.76
C ASP A 198 0.96 40.37 -34.32
N GLY A 199 0.75 39.51 -33.31
CA GLY A 199 0.86 39.89 -31.90
C GLY A 199 -0.44 40.40 -31.28
N GLY A 200 -1.52 40.48 -32.08
CA GLY A 200 -2.83 40.94 -31.66
C GLY A 200 -3.65 39.84 -30.98
N LEU A 201 -4.25 40.16 -29.84
CA LEU A 201 -5.29 39.37 -29.18
C LEU A 201 -6.65 39.99 -29.51
N GLU A 202 -7.52 39.24 -30.18
CA GLU A 202 -8.88 39.66 -30.50
C GLU A 202 -9.90 38.82 -29.74
N CYS A 203 -10.86 39.47 -29.09
CA CYS A 203 -11.91 38.79 -28.34
C CYS A 203 -13.26 38.90 -29.06
N PHE A 204 -13.97 37.79 -29.19
CA PHE A 204 -15.28 37.68 -29.84
C PHE A 204 -16.34 37.18 -28.86
N ASP A 205 -17.53 37.77 -28.91
CA ASP A 205 -18.74 37.18 -28.32
C ASP A 205 -19.45 36.33 -29.39
N LEU A 206 -19.59 35.03 -29.14
CA LEU A 206 -20.22 34.10 -30.08
C LEU A 206 -21.72 34.38 -30.32
N ARG A 207 -22.37 35.09 -29.38
CA ARG A 207 -23.78 35.48 -29.49
C ARG A 207 -23.95 36.67 -30.42
N GLN A 208 -23.08 37.67 -30.30
CA GLN A 208 -23.07 38.86 -31.16
C GLN A 208 -22.41 38.59 -32.51
N ARG A 209 -21.49 37.61 -32.56
CA ARG A 209 -20.73 37.20 -33.75
C ARG A 209 -19.85 38.32 -34.30
N ASP A 210 -19.45 39.23 -33.43
CA ASP A 210 -18.62 40.38 -33.75
C ASP A 210 -17.43 40.46 -32.78
N SER A 211 -16.38 41.19 -33.18
CA SER A 211 -15.24 41.39 -32.29
C SER A 211 -15.54 42.49 -31.26
N LEU A 212 -15.39 42.14 -29.98
CA LEU A 212 -15.59 43.07 -28.87
C LEU A 212 -14.40 44.02 -28.71
N GLY A 213 -13.20 43.52 -28.95
CA GLY A 213 -11.98 44.26 -28.69
C GLY A 213 -10.76 43.60 -29.31
N TRP A 214 -9.78 44.44 -29.64
CA TRP A 214 -8.48 44.04 -30.14
C TRP A 214 -7.40 44.70 -29.28
N LEU A 215 -6.39 43.93 -28.90
CA LEU A 215 -5.29 44.35 -28.04
C LEU A 215 -3.97 43.92 -28.67
N ASP A 216 -3.01 44.84 -28.81
CA ASP A 216 -1.62 44.50 -29.15
C ASP A 216 -0.92 43.89 -27.91
N ALA A 217 -1.19 42.62 -27.66
CA ALA A 217 -0.71 41.91 -26.48
C ALA A 217 0.82 41.71 -26.53
N ALA A 218 1.37 41.40 -27.71
CA ALA A 218 2.82 41.25 -27.88
C ALA A 218 3.56 42.58 -27.65
N GLY A 219 3.04 43.68 -28.20
CA GLY A 219 3.58 45.02 -27.96
C GLY A 219 3.50 45.43 -26.49
N ALA A 220 2.37 45.16 -25.83
CA ALA A 220 2.18 45.44 -24.41
C ALA A 220 3.09 44.60 -23.49
N ALA A 221 3.44 43.39 -23.91
CA ALA A 221 4.40 42.51 -23.22
C ALA A 221 5.88 42.90 -23.43
N GLY A 222 6.17 43.85 -24.33
CA GLY A 222 7.53 44.26 -24.68
C GLY A 222 8.13 43.52 -25.89
N GLY A 223 7.40 42.58 -26.49
CA GLY A 223 7.80 41.79 -27.66
C GLY A 223 7.11 42.25 -28.94
N ARG A 224 7.15 43.54 -29.27
CA ARG A 224 6.40 44.12 -30.40
C ARG A 224 6.71 43.40 -31.72
N GLY A 225 5.67 42.96 -32.42
CA GLY A 225 5.79 42.24 -33.70
C GLY A 225 6.07 40.74 -33.56
N GLN A 226 6.13 40.21 -32.34
CA GLN A 226 6.15 38.76 -32.12
C GLN A 226 4.76 38.16 -32.25
N SER A 227 4.67 36.96 -32.83
CA SER A 227 3.42 36.22 -32.96
C SER A 227 2.95 35.68 -31.61
N LEU A 228 1.63 35.59 -31.40
CA LEU A 228 1.08 34.93 -30.23
C LEU A 228 0.97 33.42 -30.49
N THR A 229 1.44 32.61 -29.55
CA THR A 229 1.55 31.14 -29.70
C THR A 229 0.80 30.35 -28.64
N ALA A 230 0.34 31.00 -27.56
CA ALA A 230 -0.52 30.38 -26.56
C ALA A 230 -1.51 31.41 -26.01
N CYS A 231 -2.75 30.99 -25.77
CA CYS A 231 -3.72 31.80 -25.04
C CYS A 231 -4.64 30.90 -24.20
N ARG A 232 -4.80 31.23 -22.92
CA ARG A 232 -5.78 30.57 -22.03
C ARG A 232 -6.43 31.58 -21.11
N PHE A 233 -7.67 31.28 -20.76
CA PHE A 233 -8.40 31.95 -19.71
C PHE A 233 -8.24 31.21 -18.39
N ASP A 234 -8.31 31.98 -17.32
CA ASP A 234 -8.58 31.49 -15.98
C ASP A 234 -9.98 30.83 -15.91
N GLU A 235 -10.19 29.94 -14.94
CA GLU A 235 -11.49 29.37 -14.57
C GLU A 235 -12.50 30.46 -14.22
N SER A 236 -12.08 31.54 -13.55
CA SER A 236 -12.95 32.70 -13.28
C SER A 236 -13.35 33.46 -14.55
N GLY A 237 -12.59 33.29 -15.63
CA GLY A 237 -12.75 33.99 -16.90
C GLY A 237 -12.27 35.44 -16.90
N MET A 238 -11.77 35.98 -15.78
CA MET A 238 -11.35 37.38 -15.69
C MET A 238 -9.93 37.63 -16.23
N HIS A 239 -9.03 36.68 -15.99
CA HIS A 239 -7.64 36.77 -16.43
C HIS A 239 -7.43 36.00 -17.74
N VAL A 240 -6.61 36.57 -18.61
CA VAL A 240 -6.17 35.95 -19.86
C VAL A 240 -4.66 35.93 -19.88
N ALA A 241 -4.07 34.74 -19.97
CA ALA A 241 -2.64 34.60 -20.19
C ALA A 241 -2.35 34.42 -21.68
N VAL A 242 -1.37 35.17 -22.16
CA VAL A 242 -0.93 35.17 -23.55
C VAL A 242 0.56 34.85 -23.60
N GLY A 243 0.93 33.90 -24.45
CA GLY A 243 2.31 33.53 -24.73
C GLY A 243 2.73 34.01 -26.11
N THR A 244 3.95 34.52 -26.21
CA THR A 244 4.55 34.99 -27.45
C THR A 244 5.53 33.96 -28.02
N SER A 245 5.88 34.11 -29.29
CA SER A 245 6.93 33.29 -29.92
C SER A 245 8.34 33.56 -29.39
N GLY A 246 8.57 34.67 -28.69
CA GLY A 246 9.87 35.05 -28.13
C GLY A 246 10.07 34.69 -26.66
N GLY A 247 9.22 33.83 -26.08
CA GLY A 247 9.41 33.37 -24.69
C GLY A 247 8.81 34.28 -23.62
N LEU A 248 8.09 35.33 -24.01
CA LEU A 248 7.38 36.20 -23.08
C LEU A 248 5.96 35.69 -22.84
N VAL A 249 5.57 35.62 -21.56
CA VAL A 249 4.21 35.35 -21.09
C VAL A 249 3.68 36.62 -20.44
N ALA A 250 2.53 37.09 -20.87
CA ALA A 250 1.86 38.24 -20.29
C ALA A 250 0.48 37.86 -19.78
N LEU A 251 0.19 38.24 -18.54
CA LEU A 251 -1.12 38.08 -17.91
C LEU A 251 -1.90 39.39 -18.01
N PHE A 252 -3.10 39.33 -18.55
CA PHE A 252 -4.00 40.47 -18.69
C PHE A 252 -5.27 40.26 -17.86
N ASP A 253 -5.83 41.34 -17.32
CA ASP A 253 -7.23 41.40 -16.91
C ASP A 253 -8.04 41.83 -18.14
N LEU A 254 -9.16 41.17 -18.43
CA LEU A 254 -10.05 41.52 -19.54
C LEU A 254 -10.49 43.01 -19.56
N ARG A 255 -10.47 43.67 -18.41
CA ARG A 255 -10.86 45.09 -18.28
C ARG A 255 -9.74 46.07 -18.62
N SER A 256 -8.48 45.60 -18.65
CA SER A 256 -7.29 46.45 -18.79
C SER A 256 -6.46 46.03 -20.00
N GLN A 257 -5.99 47.01 -20.76
CA GLN A 257 -5.05 46.79 -21.86
C GLN A 257 -3.59 46.65 -21.39
N ARG A 258 -3.33 46.99 -20.12
CA ARG A 258 -1.99 46.84 -19.53
C ARG A 258 -1.84 45.45 -18.92
N PRO A 259 -0.71 44.77 -19.14
CA PRO A 259 -0.45 43.49 -18.50
C PRO A 259 -0.28 43.69 -16.99
N LEU A 260 -0.82 42.75 -16.21
CA LEU A 260 -0.63 42.67 -14.78
C LEU A 260 0.79 42.20 -14.45
N VAL A 261 1.21 41.12 -15.12
CA VAL A 261 2.51 40.48 -14.95
C VAL A 261 3.06 40.12 -16.31
N ILE A 262 4.36 40.37 -16.50
CA ILE A 262 5.13 39.92 -17.65
C ILE A 262 6.21 38.98 -17.10
N LYS A 263 6.28 37.76 -17.64
CA LYS A 263 7.26 36.75 -17.27
C LYS A 263 8.05 36.32 -18.50
N ASP A 264 9.37 36.37 -18.39
CA ASP A 264 10.27 35.94 -19.45
C ASP A 264 10.84 34.54 -19.15
N HIS A 265 10.80 33.68 -20.15
CA HIS A 265 11.39 32.35 -20.10
C HIS A 265 12.89 32.35 -20.37
N MET A 266 13.46 33.41 -20.95
CA MET A 266 14.90 33.65 -21.22
C MET A 266 15.55 32.74 -22.27
N TYR A 267 14.81 31.78 -22.84
CA TYR A 267 15.32 30.88 -23.88
C TYR A 267 15.05 31.36 -25.31
N ASP A 268 14.36 32.50 -25.48
CA ASP A 268 13.89 33.02 -26.78
C ASP A 268 13.14 31.96 -27.61
N SER A 269 12.51 31.00 -26.92
CA SER A 269 11.76 29.91 -27.52
C SER A 269 10.27 30.21 -27.42
N LYS A 270 9.47 29.70 -28.36
CA LYS A 270 8.03 29.95 -28.32
C LYS A 270 7.40 29.35 -27.06
N ILE A 271 6.47 30.09 -26.46
CA ILE A 271 5.58 29.52 -25.43
C ILE A 271 4.70 28.48 -26.11
N VAL A 272 4.74 27.25 -25.64
CA VAL A 272 4.03 26.09 -26.18
C VAL A 272 2.61 26.01 -25.64
N ASP A 273 2.45 26.09 -24.31
CA ASP A 273 1.14 26.13 -23.66
C ASP A 273 1.23 26.88 -22.33
N ILE A 274 0.09 27.36 -21.87
CA ILE A 274 -0.07 28.01 -20.57
C ILE A 274 -1.26 27.35 -19.90
N LYS A 275 -1.22 27.15 -18.58
CA LYS A 275 -2.35 26.63 -17.80
C LYS A 275 -2.44 27.36 -16.48
N PHE A 276 -3.66 27.56 -16.01
CA PHE A 276 -3.91 28.05 -14.66
C PHE A 276 -4.08 26.87 -13.71
N HIS A 277 -3.53 27.01 -12.52
CA HIS A 277 -3.68 26.07 -11.43
C HIS A 277 -4.07 26.84 -10.18
N SER A 278 -5.26 26.59 -9.66
CA SER A 278 -5.68 27.03 -8.34
C SER A 278 -4.95 26.17 -7.30
N GLY A 279 -4.01 26.76 -6.56
CA GLY A 279 -3.38 26.08 -5.42
C GLY A 279 -4.43 25.85 -4.34
N GLY A 280 -5.07 24.67 -4.37
CA GLY A 280 -6.25 24.36 -3.57
C GLY A 280 -6.02 23.11 -2.72
N PHE A 281 -5.40 23.28 -1.54
CA PHE A 281 -5.83 22.49 -0.39
C PHE A 281 -7.27 22.91 -0.07
N GLY A 282 -8.23 22.11 -0.54
CA GLY A 282 -9.63 22.19 -0.13
C GLY A 282 -10.54 22.88 -1.14
N GLY A 283 -11.36 22.08 -1.81
CA GLY A 283 -12.60 22.58 -2.37
C GLY A 283 -13.46 23.17 -1.25
N SER A 284 -13.99 24.38 -1.47
CA SER A 284 -15.24 24.97 -0.92
C SER A 284 -15.54 24.93 0.59
N HIS A 285 -14.85 24.17 1.45
CA HIS A 285 -15.13 24.07 2.88
C HIS A 285 -13.82 24.12 3.66
N GLY A 286 -13.71 25.18 4.48
CA GLY A 286 -12.48 25.61 5.11
C GLY A 286 -11.92 24.72 6.22
N GLY A 287 -10.74 25.13 6.69
CA GLY A 287 -10.14 24.66 7.94
C GLY A 287 -8.87 23.84 7.75
N GLY A 288 -7.82 24.42 7.16
CA GLY A 288 -6.46 23.86 7.17
C GLY A 288 -5.45 24.95 7.47
N LEU A 289 -4.74 24.83 8.59
CA LEU A 289 -3.73 25.77 9.07
C LEU A 289 -2.45 25.65 8.23
N GLY A 290 -2.20 26.63 7.34
CA GLY A 290 -0.95 26.69 6.58
C GLY A 290 -0.95 27.71 5.42
N GLY A 291 -0.88 29.00 5.74
CA GLY A 291 -0.17 30.08 5.02
C GLY A 291 -0.41 30.42 3.53
N ASP A 292 -0.81 29.51 2.64
CA ASP A 292 -0.79 29.71 1.18
C ASP A 292 -2.17 29.46 0.54
N ILE A 293 -3.22 29.93 1.22
CA ILE A 293 -4.62 29.72 0.87
C ILE A 293 -4.99 30.66 -0.30
N GLY A 294 -5.21 30.10 -1.49
CA GLY A 294 -5.89 30.79 -2.60
C GLY A 294 -4.99 31.51 -3.61
N ARG A 295 -3.70 31.22 -3.67
CA ARG A 295 -2.84 31.76 -4.74
C ARG A 295 -3.06 30.99 -6.03
N GLN A 296 -3.51 31.71 -7.05
CA GLN A 296 -3.57 31.19 -8.41
C GLN A 296 -2.16 31.15 -8.99
N ARG A 297 -1.72 29.96 -9.38
CA ARG A 297 -0.43 29.75 -10.04
C ARG A 297 -0.66 29.60 -11.54
N VAL A 298 0.29 30.12 -12.31
CA VAL A 298 0.35 29.96 -13.76
C VAL A 298 1.50 29.02 -14.08
N ILE A 299 1.19 28.01 -14.88
CA ILE A 299 2.16 27.06 -15.42
C ILE A 299 2.35 27.43 -16.87
N SER A 300 3.50 27.99 -17.20
CA SER A 300 3.89 28.32 -18.56
C SER A 300 4.98 27.37 -19.04
N ALA A 301 4.84 26.87 -20.26
CA ALA A 301 5.77 25.92 -20.86
C ALA A 301 6.40 26.47 -22.13
N ASP A 302 7.72 26.43 -22.16
CA ASP A 302 8.53 26.59 -23.37
C ASP A 302 8.80 25.24 -24.01
N ARG A 303 9.57 25.24 -25.10
CA ARG A 303 10.14 23.99 -25.63
C ARG A 303 11.07 23.28 -24.66
N HIS A 304 11.77 24.02 -23.81
CA HIS A 304 12.83 23.46 -22.98
C HIS A 304 12.50 23.40 -21.48
N ILE A 305 11.62 24.27 -20.97
CA ILE A 305 11.37 24.39 -19.53
C ILE A 305 9.90 24.66 -19.24
N ILE A 306 9.41 24.13 -18.12
CA ILE A 306 8.12 24.48 -17.56
C ILE A 306 8.38 25.34 -16.32
N LYS A 307 7.91 26.59 -16.34
CA LYS A 307 7.98 27.51 -15.20
C LYS A 307 6.62 27.57 -14.52
N ILE A 308 6.61 27.45 -13.21
CA ILE A 308 5.45 27.66 -12.36
C ILE A 308 5.69 28.94 -11.58
N TRP A 309 4.75 29.87 -11.62
CA TRP A 309 4.87 31.17 -10.96
C TRP A 309 3.50 31.64 -10.48
N ASP A 310 3.48 32.56 -9.51
CA ASP A 310 2.24 33.08 -8.95
C ASP A 310 1.66 34.20 -9.83
N ALA A 311 0.36 34.10 -10.17
CA ALA A 311 -0.33 35.05 -11.04
C ALA A 311 -0.34 36.48 -10.50
N SER A 312 -0.35 36.63 -9.16
CA SER A 312 -0.49 37.94 -8.51
C SER A 312 0.83 38.69 -8.36
N THR A 313 1.92 37.97 -8.06
CA THR A 313 3.24 38.55 -7.77
C THR A 313 4.21 38.43 -8.94
N GLY A 314 4.05 37.42 -9.80
CA GLY A 314 5.02 37.09 -10.84
C GLY A 314 6.27 36.38 -10.34
N GLU A 315 6.37 36.09 -9.03
CA GLU A 315 7.50 35.37 -8.45
C GLU A 315 7.50 33.91 -8.90
N GLY A 316 8.69 33.39 -9.21
CA GLY A 316 8.86 32.00 -9.60
C GLY A 316 8.63 31.08 -8.41
N TYR A 317 7.80 30.07 -8.59
CA TYR A 317 7.56 29.02 -7.60
C TYR A 317 8.53 27.86 -7.79
N THR A 318 8.54 27.29 -9.00
CA THR A 318 9.43 26.18 -9.38
C THR A 318 9.65 26.12 -10.87
N ASN A 319 10.80 25.57 -11.25
CA ASN A 319 11.10 25.24 -12.64
C ASN A 319 11.25 23.72 -12.80
N ILE A 320 10.59 23.15 -13.82
CA ILE A 320 10.70 21.75 -14.21
C ILE A 320 11.44 21.68 -15.54
N GLU A 321 12.56 20.98 -15.53
CA GLU A 321 13.31 20.67 -16.73
C GLU A 321 13.07 19.21 -17.13
N PRO A 322 12.60 18.96 -18.37
CA PRO A 322 12.49 17.62 -18.90
C PRO A 322 13.85 16.94 -18.97
N SER A 323 13.86 15.60 -19.02
CA SER A 323 15.12 14.85 -19.15
C SER A 323 15.93 15.37 -20.34
N GLU A 324 17.23 15.55 -20.12
CA GLU A 324 18.16 16.22 -21.05
C GLU A 324 17.90 15.88 -22.53
N GLY A 325 17.67 16.93 -23.34
CA GLY A 325 17.53 16.84 -24.79
C GLY A 325 16.14 16.51 -25.32
N CYS A 326 15.10 16.48 -24.49
CA CYS A 326 13.72 16.26 -24.92
C CYS A 326 12.94 17.59 -24.96
N ASP A 327 12.46 17.99 -26.15
CA ASP A 327 11.61 19.17 -26.30
C ASP A 327 10.17 18.89 -25.85
N ILE A 328 9.51 19.89 -25.26
CA ILE A 328 8.12 19.83 -24.80
C ILE A 328 7.19 20.27 -25.95
N ASN A 329 6.19 19.45 -26.21
CA ASN A 329 5.15 19.69 -27.22
C ASN A 329 3.83 20.17 -26.63
N ASP A 330 3.48 19.73 -25.41
CA ASP A 330 2.23 20.08 -24.74
C ASP A 330 2.30 19.79 -23.23
N VAL A 331 1.50 20.48 -22.43
CA VAL A 331 1.43 20.27 -20.98
C VAL A 331 -0.01 20.15 -20.52
N ALA A 332 -0.30 19.09 -19.77
CA ALA A 332 -1.61 18.86 -19.15
C ALA A 332 -1.47 18.74 -17.64
N ILE A 333 -2.43 19.33 -16.94
CA ILE A 333 -2.53 19.28 -15.48
C ILE A 333 -3.87 18.66 -15.14
N GLN A 334 -3.88 17.81 -14.12
CA GLN A 334 -5.12 17.36 -13.53
C GLN A 334 -5.62 18.42 -12.55
N LYS A 335 -6.89 18.81 -12.69
CA LYS A 335 -7.55 19.82 -11.84
C LYS A 335 -7.36 19.48 -10.35
N ASP A 336 -7.10 20.50 -9.55
CA ASP A 336 -6.92 20.42 -8.10
C ASP A 336 -5.84 19.45 -7.60
N SER A 337 -4.87 19.06 -8.43
CA SER A 337 -3.80 18.15 -8.00
C SER A 337 -2.40 18.64 -8.39
N GLY A 338 -1.40 18.16 -7.66
CA GLY A 338 0.02 18.45 -7.89
C GLY A 338 0.64 17.73 -9.10
N LEU A 339 -0.17 17.04 -9.92
CA LEU A 339 0.30 16.21 -11.03
C LEU A 339 0.33 16.99 -12.35
N VAL A 340 1.53 17.16 -12.90
CA VAL A 340 1.79 17.78 -14.20
C VAL A 340 2.30 16.71 -15.16
N VAL A 341 1.67 16.59 -16.32
CA VAL A 341 2.07 15.65 -17.36
C VAL A 341 2.49 16.43 -18.59
N ALA A 342 3.72 16.20 -19.05
CA ALA A 342 4.29 16.82 -20.23
C ALA A 342 4.38 15.81 -21.37
N ALA A 343 3.82 16.18 -22.53
CA ALA A 343 4.09 15.51 -23.79
C ALA A 343 5.41 16.06 -24.33
N CYS A 344 6.40 15.18 -24.48
CA CYS A 344 7.73 15.54 -24.99
C CYS A 344 8.03 14.78 -26.27
N ASP A 345 9.07 15.21 -27.00
CA ASP A 345 9.67 14.49 -28.13
C ASP A 345 10.49 13.28 -27.66
N ALA A 346 9.89 12.51 -26.76
CA ALA A 346 10.41 11.28 -26.21
C ALA A 346 9.32 10.21 -26.29
N SER A 347 9.74 8.96 -26.39
CA SER A 347 8.79 7.85 -26.44
C SER A 347 7.98 7.74 -25.14
N ARG A 348 8.55 8.01 -23.96
CA ARG A 348 7.79 8.07 -22.70
C ARG A 348 7.23 9.46 -22.47
N ILE A 349 5.97 9.51 -22.08
CA ILE A 349 5.33 10.75 -21.60
C ILE A 349 5.88 11.04 -20.21
N GLN A 350 6.23 12.30 -19.95
CA GLN A 350 6.83 12.68 -18.68
C GLN A 350 5.77 13.11 -17.67
N ALA A 351 5.86 12.59 -16.44
CA ALA A 351 4.94 12.94 -15.36
C ALA A 351 5.71 13.43 -14.13
N TYR A 352 5.32 14.60 -13.64
CA TYR A 352 5.91 15.29 -12.51
C TYR A 352 4.88 15.46 -11.41
N PHE A 353 5.27 15.16 -10.19
CA PHE A 353 4.43 15.37 -9.02
C PHE A 353 5.08 16.39 -8.08
N ILE A 354 4.30 17.39 -7.67
CA ILE A 354 4.71 18.46 -6.77
C ILE A 354 3.78 18.47 -5.55
N PRO A 355 4.17 17.84 -4.42
CA PRO A 355 3.32 17.72 -3.24
C PRO A 355 2.90 19.06 -2.63
N SER A 356 3.76 20.08 -2.75
CA SER A 356 3.50 21.43 -2.23
C SER A 356 2.55 22.26 -3.10
N MET A 357 2.22 21.78 -4.30
CA MET A 357 1.26 22.43 -5.19
C MET A 357 -0.17 21.96 -4.94
N GLY A 358 -0.33 20.67 -4.65
CA GLY A 358 -1.60 20.08 -4.27
C GLY A 358 -1.43 18.59 -4.02
N PRO A 359 -2.46 17.95 -3.43
CA PRO A 359 -2.44 16.52 -3.18
C PRO A 359 -2.34 15.71 -4.49
N ALA A 360 -1.92 14.46 -4.38
CA ALA A 360 -2.03 13.52 -5.48
C ALA A 360 -3.50 13.27 -5.82
N PRO A 361 -3.84 13.04 -7.09
CA PRO A 361 -5.21 12.71 -7.45
C PRO A 361 -5.62 11.37 -6.83
N ARG A 362 -6.94 11.15 -6.67
CA ARG A 362 -7.49 9.96 -5.98
C ARG A 362 -6.98 8.61 -6.50
N TRP A 363 -6.68 8.53 -7.80
CA TRP A 363 -6.17 7.32 -8.45
C TRP A 363 -4.65 7.12 -8.28
N CYS A 364 -3.94 8.12 -7.76
CA CYS A 364 -2.51 8.10 -7.46
C CYS A 364 -2.19 8.39 -5.98
N SER A 365 -3.08 8.06 -5.02
CA SER A 365 -2.80 8.32 -3.59
C SER A 365 -1.51 7.66 -3.11
N PHE A 366 -1.10 6.54 -3.72
CA PHE A 366 0.17 5.89 -3.43
C PHE A 366 1.40 6.80 -3.66
N LEU A 367 1.31 7.79 -4.57
CA LEU A 367 2.43 8.72 -4.77
C LEU A 367 2.72 9.55 -3.53
N GLU A 368 1.71 9.93 -2.74
CA GLU A 368 1.91 10.66 -1.48
C GLU A 368 2.69 9.82 -0.48
N SER A 369 2.25 8.57 -0.26
CA SER A 369 2.96 7.61 0.60
C SER A 369 4.40 7.40 0.14
N LEU A 370 4.61 7.23 -1.16
CA LEU A 370 5.96 7.04 -1.71
C LEU A 370 6.83 8.29 -1.55
N THR A 371 6.25 9.48 -1.71
CA THR A 371 6.98 10.73 -1.47
C THR A 371 7.29 10.92 0.01
N GLU A 372 6.37 10.59 0.92
CA GLU A 372 6.55 10.67 2.37
C GLU A 372 7.63 9.69 2.84
N GLU A 373 7.59 8.43 2.37
CA GLU A 373 8.66 7.45 2.59
C GLU A 373 10.01 7.95 2.05
N LEU A 374 10.04 8.58 0.87
CA LEU A 374 11.28 9.15 0.33
C LEU A 374 11.78 10.32 1.17
N GLU A 375 10.89 11.12 1.75
CA GLU A 375 11.26 12.20 2.66
C GLU A 375 11.81 11.67 3.99
N GLU A 376 11.20 10.62 4.57
CA GLU A 376 11.73 9.94 5.76
C GLU A 376 13.11 9.31 5.50
N ASN A 377 13.28 8.66 4.34
CA ASN A 377 14.52 7.98 3.95
C ASN A 377 15.66 8.91 3.52
N THR A 378 15.39 10.20 3.26
CA THR A 378 16.45 11.17 2.91
C THR A 378 17.39 11.52 4.07
N ASN A 379 17.15 10.97 5.26
CA ASN A 379 18.15 10.83 6.30
C ASN A 379 18.78 9.43 6.20
N PRO A 380 19.67 9.14 5.24
CA PRO A 380 20.47 7.92 5.34
C PRO A 380 21.29 8.09 6.61
N THR A 381 21.01 7.27 7.60
CA THR A 381 21.89 7.02 8.73
C THR A 381 23.19 6.47 8.14
N VAL A 382 24.11 7.38 7.77
CA VAL A 382 25.43 7.13 7.14
C VAL A 382 26.31 6.14 7.94
N TYR A 383 25.84 5.72 9.10
CA TYR A 383 26.53 4.84 10.04
C TYR A 383 25.86 3.48 10.27
N ASP A 384 24.79 3.12 9.55
CA ASP A 384 24.12 1.82 9.77
C ASP A 384 25.04 0.62 9.50
N ASP A 385 25.95 0.77 8.53
CA ASP A 385 26.93 -0.25 8.18
C ASP A 385 28.23 -0.17 9.00
N TYR A 386 28.34 0.77 9.95
CA TYR A 386 29.55 0.98 10.75
C TYR A 386 29.34 0.64 12.23
N ARG A 387 30.18 -0.27 12.75
CA ARG A 387 30.26 -0.59 14.17
C ARG A 387 31.29 0.31 14.85
N PHE A 388 30.91 0.94 15.96
CA PHE A 388 31.88 1.61 16.84
C PHE A 388 32.67 0.57 17.66
N ILE A 389 33.99 0.66 17.64
CA ILE A 389 34.93 -0.22 18.34
C ILE A 389 35.90 0.64 19.17
N THR A 390 36.12 0.24 20.42
CA THR A 390 37.13 0.88 21.29
C THR A 390 38.54 0.45 20.91
N ARG A 391 39.57 1.21 21.31
CA ARG A 391 40.97 0.87 21.01
C ARG A 391 41.37 -0.52 21.53
N THR A 392 40.87 -0.91 22.71
CA THR A 392 41.10 -2.23 23.30
C THR A 392 40.48 -3.36 22.49
N ASP A 393 39.32 -3.13 21.88
CA ASP A 393 38.64 -4.14 21.07
C ASP A 393 39.23 -4.23 19.65
N LEU A 394 39.78 -3.12 19.13
CA LEU A 394 40.57 -3.11 17.90
C LEU A 394 41.85 -3.97 18.03
N GLU A 395 42.49 -3.90 19.21
CA GLU A 395 43.65 -4.71 19.57
C GLU A 395 43.30 -6.20 19.67
N LYS A 396 42.19 -6.55 20.33
CA LYS A 396 41.69 -7.93 20.39
C LYS A 396 41.37 -8.50 19.00
N LEU A 397 40.88 -7.67 18.10
CA LEU A 397 40.54 -8.07 16.73
C LEU A 397 41.75 -8.11 15.78
N GLY A 398 42.95 -7.71 16.25
CA GLY A 398 44.17 -7.69 15.43
C GLY A 398 44.18 -6.63 14.33
N LEU A 399 43.31 -5.61 14.40
CA LEU A 399 43.12 -4.57 13.36
C LEU A 399 43.93 -3.30 13.60
N THR A 400 44.92 -3.33 14.50
CA THR A 400 45.77 -2.17 14.85
C THR A 400 46.58 -1.62 13.68
N HIS A 401 46.93 -2.47 12.72
CA HIS A 401 47.66 -2.10 11.50
C HIS A 401 46.85 -1.22 10.54
N LEU A 402 45.51 -1.16 10.69
CA LEU A 402 44.62 -0.35 9.86
C LEU A 402 44.42 1.08 10.41
N VAL A 403 45.01 1.41 11.57
CA VAL A 403 44.92 2.75 12.15
C VAL A 403 45.62 3.75 11.23
N GLY A 404 44.88 4.76 10.78
CA GLY A 404 45.34 5.77 9.81
C GLY A 404 44.98 5.46 8.35
N THR A 405 44.43 4.28 8.06
CA THR A 405 43.86 3.97 6.75
C THR A 405 42.39 4.41 6.67
N PRO A 406 41.84 4.69 5.47
CA PRO A 406 40.43 5.09 5.32
C PRO A 406 39.42 4.00 5.73
N MET A 407 39.87 2.78 6.06
CA MET A 407 39.01 1.68 6.52
C MET A 407 38.58 1.79 7.99
N LEU A 408 39.33 2.56 8.81
CA LEU A 408 38.98 2.86 10.20
C LEU A 408 38.77 4.35 10.34
N ARG A 409 37.55 4.77 10.66
CA ARG A 409 37.25 6.20 10.88
C ARG A 409 37.36 6.52 12.37
N ALA A 410 38.36 7.31 12.75
CA ALA A 410 38.54 7.73 14.14
C ALA A 410 37.35 8.58 14.61
N TYR A 411 36.82 8.28 15.80
CA TYR A 411 35.75 9.05 16.44
C TYR A 411 35.90 9.03 17.97
N MET A 412 36.03 10.22 18.56
CA MET A 412 36.18 10.46 20.01
C MET A 412 37.31 9.65 20.68
N HIS A 413 37.04 8.41 21.08
CA HIS A 413 37.95 7.50 21.80
C HIS A 413 37.97 6.08 21.19
N GLY A 414 37.50 5.93 19.95
CA GLY A 414 37.46 4.67 19.23
C GLY A 414 37.48 4.85 17.71
N PHE A 415 37.11 3.80 17.01
CA PHE A 415 37.09 3.73 15.55
C PHE A 415 35.76 3.16 15.07
N PHE A 416 35.20 3.75 14.02
CA PHE A 416 34.13 3.14 13.23
C PHE A 416 34.74 2.20 12.19
N VAL A 417 34.22 0.97 12.16
CA VAL A 417 34.65 -0.11 11.28
C VAL A 417 33.45 -0.64 10.53
N ASP A 418 33.58 -0.89 9.23
CA ASP A 418 32.53 -1.52 8.44
C ASP A 418 32.16 -2.90 9.05
N ASN A 419 30.86 -3.13 9.24
CA ASN A 419 30.29 -4.37 9.79
C ASN A 419 30.86 -5.62 9.09
N ARG A 420 31.10 -5.55 7.77
CA ARG A 420 31.62 -6.68 7.00
C ARG A 420 33.06 -7.02 7.41
N LEU A 421 33.87 -6.01 7.69
CA LEU A 421 35.25 -6.17 8.14
C LEU A 421 35.30 -6.64 9.61
N TYR A 422 34.43 -6.09 10.45
CA TYR A 422 34.27 -6.52 11.84
C TYR A 422 33.91 -8.01 11.97
N HIS A 423 32.92 -8.48 11.20
CA HIS A 423 32.50 -9.88 11.24
C HIS A 423 33.59 -10.84 10.75
N LYS A 424 34.34 -10.46 9.72
CA LYS A 424 35.49 -11.25 9.25
C LYS A 424 36.59 -11.34 10.30
N ALA A 425 36.95 -10.22 10.91
CA ALA A 425 37.97 -10.19 11.97
C ALA A 425 37.53 -11.03 13.19
N LYS A 426 36.27 -10.90 13.62
CA LYS A 426 35.72 -11.66 14.73
C LYS A 426 35.70 -13.17 14.47
N ALA A 427 35.36 -13.59 13.25
CA ALA A 427 35.36 -15.01 12.88
C ALA A 427 36.76 -15.63 12.88
N ILE A 428 37.80 -14.84 12.57
CA ILE A 428 39.20 -15.28 12.58
C ILE A 428 39.72 -15.37 14.02
N VAL A 429 39.35 -14.42 14.89
CA VAL A 429 39.86 -14.35 16.26
C VAL A 429 39.19 -15.36 17.19
N ASP A 430 37.90 -15.65 17.02
CA ASP A 430 37.18 -16.62 17.86
C ASP A 430 36.71 -17.90 17.11
N PRO A 431 37.60 -18.80 16.64
CA PRO A 431 37.20 -20.05 15.96
C PRO A 431 36.38 -21.02 16.83
N PHE A 432 36.47 -20.92 18.17
CA PHE A 432 35.86 -21.86 19.13
C PHE A 432 34.70 -21.26 19.95
N ALA A 433 34.14 -20.11 19.54
CA ALA A 433 33.03 -19.46 20.24
C ALA A 433 31.80 -20.37 20.41
N TYR A 434 31.56 -21.27 19.46
CA TYR A 434 30.42 -22.19 19.50
C TYR A 434 30.60 -23.28 20.57
N ASP A 435 31.80 -23.84 20.71
CA ASP A 435 32.08 -24.90 21.68
C ASP A 435 32.08 -24.40 23.12
N THR A 436 32.61 -23.19 23.34
CA THR A 436 32.59 -22.53 24.65
C THR A 436 31.18 -22.12 25.06
N TYR A 437 30.34 -21.66 24.12
CA TYR A 437 28.93 -21.39 24.37
C TYR A 437 28.16 -22.67 24.74
N ARG A 438 28.43 -23.78 24.06
CA ARG A 438 27.83 -25.09 24.36
C ARG A 438 28.22 -25.61 25.74
N GLN A 439 29.50 -25.50 26.12
CA GLN A 439 29.97 -25.90 27.46
C GLN A 439 29.33 -25.07 28.58
N LYS A 440 29.19 -23.76 28.40
CA LYS A 440 28.50 -22.88 29.37
C LYS A 440 27.02 -23.24 29.53
N ARG A 441 26.32 -23.56 28.44
CA ARG A 441 24.93 -24.02 28.48
C ARG A 441 24.76 -25.37 29.17
N ILE A 442 25.73 -26.27 29.04
CA ILE A 442 25.74 -27.57 29.74
C ILE A 442 25.96 -27.34 31.24
N ALA A 443 26.90 -26.48 31.63
CA ALA A 443 27.18 -26.16 33.02
C ALA A 443 25.97 -25.53 33.73
N GLN A 444 25.28 -24.59 33.09
CA GLN A 444 24.06 -23.96 33.64
C GLN A 444 22.95 -24.98 33.90
N LYS A 445 22.72 -25.91 32.97
CA LYS A 445 21.73 -26.99 33.16
C LYS A 445 22.10 -27.93 34.32
N MET A 446 23.39 -28.26 34.46
CA MET A 446 23.86 -29.08 35.57
C MET A 446 23.68 -28.39 36.94
N GLU A 447 23.81 -27.06 37.00
CA GLU A 447 23.56 -26.29 38.22
C GLU A 447 22.07 -26.18 38.57
N GLU A 448 21.20 -26.01 37.58
CA GLU A 448 19.74 -26.05 37.76
C GLU A 448 19.29 -27.41 38.32
N GLU A 449 19.84 -28.50 37.78
CA GLU A 449 19.58 -29.86 38.28
C GLU A 449 20.09 -30.06 39.71
N ARG A 450 21.26 -29.51 40.07
CA ARG A 450 21.80 -29.58 41.43
C ARG A 450 20.96 -28.79 42.45
N LYS A 451 20.43 -27.63 42.08
CA LYS A 451 19.54 -26.81 42.94
C LYS A 451 18.22 -27.51 43.25
N SER A 452 17.70 -28.33 42.32
CA SER A 452 16.45 -29.06 42.53
C SER A 452 16.54 -30.19 43.59
N ARG A 453 17.74 -30.71 43.87
CA ARG A 453 17.93 -31.93 44.66
C ARG A 453 18.17 -31.71 46.17
N ILE A 454 18.47 -30.47 46.59
CA ILE A 454 18.83 -30.15 47.98
C ILE A 454 17.92 -29.03 48.50
N SER A 455 16.67 -29.37 48.84
CA SER A 455 15.89 -28.55 49.77
C SER A 455 15.28 -29.45 50.85
N LEU A 456 15.80 -29.34 52.07
CA LEU A 456 15.13 -29.87 53.27
C LEU A 456 13.91 -28.97 53.52
N THR A 457 12.71 -29.54 53.45
CA THR A 457 11.45 -28.82 53.70
C THR A 457 11.29 -28.48 55.19
N LYS A 458 11.26 -27.19 55.56
CA LYS A 458 10.84 -26.74 56.89
C LYS A 458 9.32 -26.92 57.02
N LYS A 459 8.83 -27.48 58.14
CA LYS A 459 7.39 -27.68 58.38
C LYS A 459 6.69 -26.33 58.65
N LEU A 460 5.69 -26.00 57.84
CA LEU A 460 4.84 -24.82 58.01
C LEU A 460 3.82 -25.03 59.16
N PRO A 461 3.39 -23.96 59.86
CA PRO A 461 2.36 -24.02 60.91
C PRO A 461 0.97 -24.37 60.37
N LYS A 462 0.09 -24.84 61.26
CA LYS A 462 -1.21 -25.44 60.91
C LYS A 462 -2.31 -24.40 60.62
N VAL A 463 -2.26 -23.23 61.25
CA VAL A 463 -3.18 -22.11 61.03
C VAL A 463 -2.47 -21.02 60.20
N ASN A 464 -3.17 -20.41 59.24
CA ASN A 464 -2.64 -19.38 58.34
C ASN A 464 -1.35 -19.80 57.59
N ALA A 465 -1.29 -21.05 57.13
CA ALA A 465 -0.12 -21.63 56.44
C ALA A 465 0.33 -20.84 55.19
N THR A 466 -0.62 -20.21 54.48
CA THR A 466 -0.35 -19.37 53.31
C THR A 466 0.35 -18.06 53.68
N MET A 467 -0.03 -17.44 54.80
CA MET A 467 0.61 -16.26 55.35
C MET A 467 2.02 -16.59 55.86
N ALA A 468 2.18 -17.70 56.58
CA ALA A 468 3.49 -18.19 57.03
C ALA A 468 4.44 -18.48 55.86
N ALA A 469 3.94 -19.00 54.74
CA ALA A 469 4.73 -19.23 53.53
C ALA A 469 5.18 -17.92 52.87
N ARG A 470 4.33 -16.88 52.82
CA ARG A 470 4.70 -15.56 52.28
C ARG A 470 5.77 -14.86 53.12
N ILE A 471 5.64 -14.88 54.44
CA ILE A 471 6.64 -14.30 55.35
C ILE A 471 8.01 -14.99 55.17
N LEU A 472 8.04 -16.31 54.96
CA LEU A 472 9.29 -17.03 54.69
C LEU A 472 9.93 -16.66 53.34
N VAL A 473 9.13 -16.34 52.31
CA VAL A 473 9.63 -15.89 51.01
C VAL A 473 10.15 -14.47 51.10
N GLU A 474 9.44 -13.56 51.77
CA GLU A 474 9.89 -12.19 52.00
C GLU A 474 11.18 -12.16 52.82
N GLN A 475 11.27 -12.93 53.90
CA GLN A 475 12.52 -13.08 54.68
C GLN A 475 13.68 -13.59 53.82
N GLN A 476 13.45 -14.54 52.91
CA GLN A 476 14.50 -15.02 52.00
C GLN A 476 14.91 -13.98 50.96
N GLN A 477 13.98 -13.14 50.48
CA GLN A 477 14.27 -12.05 49.55
C GLN A 477 15.05 -10.92 50.22
N GLU A 478 14.70 -10.56 51.47
CA GLU A 478 15.42 -9.58 52.27
C GLU A 478 16.84 -10.07 52.60
N GLU A 479 17.01 -11.35 52.97
CA GLU A 479 18.34 -11.95 53.18
C GLU A 479 19.20 -11.93 51.91
N GLN A 480 18.60 -12.15 50.72
CA GLN A 480 19.30 -12.09 49.44
C GLN A 480 19.62 -10.65 48.99
N ALA A 481 18.74 -9.68 49.29
CA ALA A 481 18.97 -8.26 49.02
C ALA A 481 20.10 -7.70 49.90
N ALA A 482 20.09 -8.02 51.20
CA ALA A 482 21.17 -7.64 52.13
C ALA A 482 22.53 -8.28 51.78
N ALA A 483 22.52 -9.49 51.22
CA ALA A 483 23.73 -10.14 50.70
C ALA A 483 24.28 -9.45 49.44
N LYS A 484 23.41 -8.92 48.56
CA LYS A 484 23.81 -8.14 47.38
C LYS A 484 24.35 -6.76 47.75
N GLU A 485 23.74 -6.07 48.72
CA GLU A 485 24.25 -4.78 49.21
C GLU A 485 25.63 -4.92 49.86
N ALA A 486 25.89 -6.01 50.57
CA ALA A 486 27.21 -6.28 51.15
C ALA A 486 28.28 -6.64 50.10
N ALA A 487 27.90 -7.13 48.91
CA ALA A 487 28.80 -7.41 47.79
C ALA A 487 29.04 -6.20 46.87
N GLY A 488 28.20 -5.16 46.97
CA GLY A 488 28.31 -3.91 46.21
C GLY A 488 29.12 -2.80 46.89
N GLY A 489 29.66 -3.05 48.09
CA GLY A 489 30.41 -2.08 48.89
C GLY A 489 31.92 -2.11 48.68
N SER A 490 32.42 -2.05 47.44
CA SER A 490 33.81 -1.67 47.16
C SER A 490 33.98 -1.31 45.67
N ASN A 491 33.84 -0.02 45.34
CA ASN A 491 34.83 0.70 44.52
C ASN A 491 34.41 2.15 44.27
N GLY A 492 35.05 3.05 45.00
CA GLY A 492 35.25 4.45 44.66
C GLY A 492 36.59 4.90 45.24
N GLY A 493 37.56 5.19 44.38
CA GLY A 493 38.83 5.85 44.75
C GLY A 493 40.11 5.07 44.46
N ASN A 494 40.92 5.63 43.56
CA ASN A 494 42.20 5.15 43.02
C ASN A 494 43.31 4.84 44.06
N ILE A 495 44.22 3.91 43.73
CA ILE A 495 45.69 4.08 43.65
C ILE A 495 46.29 2.81 42.99
N GLU A 496 47.25 3.05 42.11
CA GLU A 496 48.00 2.07 41.31
C GLU A 496 49.08 1.34 42.11
N ASP A 497 49.49 0.20 41.53
CA ASP A 497 50.79 -0.47 41.61
C ASP A 497 51.10 -1.56 42.68
N GLU A 498 51.71 -2.61 42.12
CA GLU A 498 52.41 -3.78 42.68
C GLU A 498 51.59 -4.94 43.27
N PHE A 499 51.43 -6.02 42.48
CA PHE A 499 52.24 -7.25 42.65
C PHE A 499 51.69 -8.41 41.79
N LEU A 500 52.60 -9.03 41.03
CA LEU A 500 52.36 -10.18 40.16
C LEU A 500 52.34 -11.50 40.95
N GLY A 501 51.37 -12.36 40.65
CA GLY A 501 51.51 -13.83 40.72
C GLY A 501 51.04 -14.51 42.01
N LEU A 502 49.94 -15.28 41.93
CA LEU A 502 49.87 -16.75 42.11
C LEU A 502 48.40 -17.21 42.23
N ASP A 503 48.10 -18.30 41.50
CA ASP A 503 47.08 -19.33 41.71
C ASP A 503 45.65 -18.96 42.17
N ASP A 504 44.72 -19.11 41.22
CA ASP A 504 43.36 -19.58 41.44
C ASP A 504 43.38 -20.83 42.34
N ASN A 505 43.06 -20.69 43.63
CA ASN A 505 42.35 -21.64 44.51
C ASN A 505 42.63 -21.37 46.01
N SER A 506 41.99 -20.38 46.64
CA SER A 506 41.77 -20.41 48.10
C SER A 506 40.61 -19.58 48.69
N ASP A 507 39.77 -18.89 47.89
CA ASP A 507 38.77 -17.95 48.44
C ASP A 507 37.38 -18.52 48.77
N VAL A 508 37.21 -19.85 48.82
CA VAL A 508 35.92 -20.47 49.16
C VAL A 508 35.72 -20.62 50.68
N ASN A 509 36.77 -20.47 51.50
CA ASN A 509 36.70 -20.72 52.95
C ASN A 509 36.64 -19.46 53.85
N LEU A 510 36.84 -18.25 53.31
CA LEU A 510 36.75 -16.99 54.09
C LEU A 510 35.33 -16.39 54.14
N THR A 511 34.47 -16.70 53.17
CA THR A 511 33.08 -16.19 53.09
C THR A 511 32.12 -16.92 54.03
N ALA A 512 32.36 -18.20 54.32
CA ALA A 512 31.58 -18.99 55.27
C ALA A 512 31.78 -18.56 56.74
N ALA A 513 32.97 -18.04 57.08
CA ALA A 513 33.29 -17.56 58.42
C ALA A 513 32.66 -16.20 58.71
N ALA A 514 32.61 -15.28 57.73
CA ALA A 514 31.95 -13.99 57.84
C ALA A 514 30.42 -14.12 57.98
N ALA A 515 29.81 -15.07 57.26
CA ALA A 515 28.39 -15.40 57.37
C ALA A 515 28.02 -15.98 58.74
N LYS A 516 28.86 -16.87 59.32
CA LYS A 516 28.65 -17.40 60.70
C LYS A 516 28.82 -16.32 61.78
N LYS A 517 29.74 -15.37 61.60
CA LYS A 517 29.97 -14.28 62.56
C LYS A 517 28.81 -13.28 62.59
N ARG A 518 28.18 -13.00 61.43
CA ARG A 518 26.96 -12.18 61.34
C ARG A 518 25.71 -12.88 61.89
N LYS A 519 25.57 -14.20 61.70
CA LYS A 519 24.45 -14.97 62.29
C LYS A 519 24.46 -14.94 63.83
N LYS A 520 25.66 -14.84 64.44
CA LYS A 520 25.83 -14.68 65.89
C LYS A 520 25.56 -13.25 66.38
N ASN A 521 25.82 -12.23 65.55
CA ASN A 521 25.55 -10.83 65.89
C ASN A 521 24.09 -10.41 65.61
N ALA A 522 23.41 -11.01 64.64
CA ALA A 522 21.97 -10.79 64.40
C ALA A 522 21.10 -11.42 65.51
N ALA A 523 21.52 -12.56 66.08
CA ALA A 523 20.87 -13.15 67.25
C ALA A 523 21.02 -12.29 68.53
N ALA A 524 22.00 -11.38 68.58
CA ALA A 524 22.17 -10.43 69.68
C ALA A 524 21.33 -9.13 69.51
N ALA A 525 20.70 -8.94 68.36
CA ALA A 525 19.87 -7.79 68.02
C ALA A 525 18.39 -8.18 67.83
N GLY A 526 17.84 -8.97 68.75
CA GLY A 526 16.39 -9.06 69.06
C GLY A 526 15.38 -9.41 67.96
N GLY A 527 15.78 -9.69 66.72
CA GLY A 527 14.90 -10.10 65.64
C GLY A 527 14.71 -11.61 65.60
N MET A 528 13.92 -12.16 66.52
CA MET A 528 13.38 -13.51 66.33
C MET A 528 12.52 -13.49 65.06
N SER A 529 12.54 -14.57 64.27
CA SER A 529 11.68 -14.65 63.08
C SER A 529 10.23 -14.42 63.51
N LEU A 530 9.44 -13.65 62.75
CA LEU A 530 8.04 -13.32 63.10
C LEU A 530 7.16 -14.54 63.41
N LEU A 531 7.56 -15.72 62.95
CA LEU A 531 6.90 -17.01 63.22
C LEU A 531 7.29 -17.62 64.58
N GLU A 532 8.42 -17.21 65.16
CA GLU A 532 8.98 -17.67 66.44
C GLU A 532 8.82 -16.64 67.57
N ASP A 533 8.32 -15.42 67.29
CA ASP A 533 8.03 -14.38 68.30
C ASP A 533 6.80 -14.78 69.14
N ASP A 534 6.99 -14.94 70.44
CA ASP A 534 5.96 -15.35 71.40
C ASP A 534 4.71 -14.44 71.40
N ARG A 535 4.82 -13.18 70.96
CA ARG A 535 3.68 -12.24 70.87
C ARG A 535 2.77 -12.51 69.67
N PHE A 536 3.33 -13.06 68.58
CA PHE A 536 2.62 -13.29 67.31
C PHE A 536 2.38 -14.77 67.03
N LYS A 537 3.04 -15.65 67.79
CA LYS A 537 2.85 -17.11 67.76
C LYS A 537 1.38 -17.52 67.92
N VAL A 538 0.63 -16.80 68.77
CA VAL A 538 -0.81 -17.00 68.99
C VAL A 538 -1.61 -16.91 67.69
N MET A 539 -1.23 -16.02 66.75
CA MET A 539 -1.90 -15.83 65.46
C MET A 539 -1.75 -17.02 64.48
N PHE A 540 -0.77 -17.90 64.72
CA PHE A 540 -0.46 -19.06 63.88
C PHE A 540 -0.81 -20.41 64.54
N GLU A 541 -1.29 -20.38 65.79
CA GLU A 541 -1.71 -21.57 66.56
C GLU A 541 -3.22 -21.58 66.83
N ASP A 542 -3.84 -20.42 67.10
CA ASP A 542 -5.26 -20.34 67.46
C ASP A 542 -6.19 -20.29 66.24
N PRO A 543 -7.25 -21.13 66.20
CA PRO A 543 -8.17 -21.22 65.08
C PRO A 543 -9.11 -20.00 64.95
N GLU A 544 -9.29 -19.21 66.01
CA GLU A 544 -10.08 -17.96 65.96
C GLU A 544 -9.42 -16.87 65.11
N PHE A 545 -8.10 -16.92 64.92
CA PHE A 545 -7.35 -16.01 64.04
C PHE A 545 -7.20 -16.55 62.61
N ALA A 546 -7.90 -17.64 62.26
CA ALA A 546 -7.90 -18.18 60.91
C ALA A 546 -8.57 -17.21 59.93
N VAL A 547 -7.85 -16.82 58.88
CA VAL A 547 -8.40 -15.95 57.84
C VAL A 547 -9.37 -16.76 56.98
N ASP A 548 -10.68 -16.52 57.13
CA ASP A 548 -11.70 -17.15 56.29
C ASP A 548 -11.91 -16.37 55.00
N GLU A 549 -11.25 -16.83 53.93
CA GLU A 549 -11.30 -16.26 52.58
C GLU A 549 -12.72 -16.33 51.96
N ARG A 550 -13.65 -17.08 52.56
CA ARG A 550 -15.03 -17.21 52.06
C ARG A 550 -15.99 -16.19 52.63
N SER A 551 -15.63 -15.53 53.73
CA SER A 551 -16.45 -14.51 54.39
C SER A 551 -16.73 -13.31 53.46
N ALA A 552 -17.91 -12.71 53.62
CA ALA A 552 -18.34 -11.57 52.78
C ALA A 552 -17.45 -10.33 53.01
N GLU A 553 -17.00 -10.14 54.25
CA GLU A 553 -16.13 -9.02 54.66
C GLU A 553 -14.74 -9.12 54.04
N TYR A 554 -14.15 -10.32 53.99
CA TYR A 554 -12.84 -10.53 53.36
C TYR A 554 -12.86 -10.27 51.85
N LYS A 555 -13.92 -10.71 51.16
CA LYS A 555 -14.13 -10.46 49.71
C LYS A 555 -14.41 -8.99 49.39
N ALA A 556 -15.07 -8.27 50.28
CA ALA A 556 -15.31 -6.84 50.12
C ALA A 556 -14.01 -6.01 50.25
N LEU A 557 -13.13 -6.40 51.18
CA LEU A 557 -11.84 -5.73 51.39
C LEU A 557 -10.78 -6.13 50.35
N HIS A 558 -10.94 -7.29 49.72
CA HIS A 558 -10.01 -7.79 48.72
C HIS A 558 -10.77 -8.22 47.44
N PRO A 559 -11.10 -7.27 46.55
CA PRO A 559 -11.90 -7.55 45.35
C PRO A 559 -11.23 -8.47 44.31
N ASN A 560 -9.91 -8.67 44.41
CA ASN A 560 -9.08 -9.35 43.40
C ASN A 560 -8.32 -10.58 43.93
N VAL A 561 -8.78 -11.25 45.01
CA VAL A 561 -7.99 -12.31 45.70
C VAL A 561 -7.71 -13.53 44.83
N ASP A 562 -8.56 -13.86 43.87
CA ASP A 562 -8.40 -15.07 43.04
C ASP A 562 -8.22 -14.77 41.55
N PRO A 563 -7.12 -14.12 41.13
CA PRO A 563 -6.82 -13.91 39.70
C PRO A 563 -6.65 -15.25 38.95
N ALA A 564 -6.40 -16.35 39.68
CA ALA A 564 -6.33 -17.69 39.13
C ALA A 564 -7.72 -18.24 38.74
N LYS A 565 -8.77 -17.95 39.52
CA LYS A 565 -10.12 -18.45 39.27
C LYS A 565 -10.77 -17.71 38.10
N ASP A 566 -10.54 -16.39 38.01
CA ASP A 566 -11.01 -15.59 36.88
C ASP A 566 -10.30 -15.96 35.58
N ARG A 567 -9.00 -16.24 35.62
CA ARG A 567 -8.25 -16.76 34.45
C ARG A 567 -8.72 -18.15 34.02
N GLN A 568 -9.06 -19.02 34.97
CA GLN A 568 -9.61 -20.34 34.68
C GLN A 568 -11.01 -20.24 34.05
N LEU A 569 -11.90 -19.42 34.60
CA LEU A 569 -13.23 -19.19 34.05
C LEU A 569 -13.17 -18.53 32.65
N LEU A 570 -12.27 -17.59 32.44
CA LEU A 570 -12.04 -16.98 31.12
C LEU A 570 -11.55 -18.01 30.09
N ALA A 571 -10.60 -18.87 30.45
CA ALA A 571 -10.09 -19.92 29.56
C ALA A 571 -11.10 -21.06 29.30
N GLU A 572 -11.97 -21.35 30.28
CA GLU A 572 -13.04 -22.33 30.15
C GLU A 572 -14.12 -21.85 29.17
N HIS A 573 -14.59 -20.61 29.32
CA HIS A 573 -15.77 -20.09 28.61
C HIS A 573 -15.47 -19.30 27.34
N PHE A 574 -14.25 -18.79 27.19
CA PHE A 574 -13.84 -17.97 26.05
C PHE A 574 -12.62 -18.53 25.31
N GLU A 575 -12.52 -18.21 24.03
CA GLU A 575 -11.38 -18.49 23.16
C GLU A 575 -10.73 -17.17 22.75
N GLU A 576 -9.40 -17.11 22.80
CA GLU A 576 -8.63 -15.92 22.41
C GLU A 576 -8.59 -15.82 20.88
N LEU A 577 -9.16 -14.73 20.34
CA LEU A 577 -9.07 -14.46 18.92
C LEU A 577 -7.68 -13.92 18.62
N ALA A 578 -6.85 -14.72 17.95
CA ALA A 578 -5.58 -14.25 17.42
C ALA A 578 -5.84 -13.07 16.46
N SER A 579 -5.22 -11.92 16.73
CA SER A 579 -5.19 -10.81 15.80
C SER A 579 -4.47 -11.27 14.53
N GLY A 580 -5.22 -11.43 13.44
CA GLY A 580 -4.74 -11.97 12.18
C GLY A 580 -3.56 -11.18 11.62
N SER A 581 -2.38 -11.79 11.65
CA SER A 581 -1.40 -11.68 10.58
C SER A 581 -1.93 -12.56 9.44
N SER A 582 -2.26 -11.96 8.30
CA SER A 582 -2.71 -12.66 7.11
C SER A 582 -1.65 -13.65 6.64
N ASP A 583 -2.06 -14.91 6.46
CA ASP A 583 -1.31 -16.01 5.87
C ASP A 583 -0.73 -15.63 4.50
N GLY A 584 0.51 -16.03 4.28
CA GLY A 584 1.19 -16.07 2.99
C GLY A 584 1.66 -17.49 2.74
N ASP A 585 1.06 -18.12 1.73
CA ASP A 585 1.29 -19.49 1.30
C ASP A 585 2.77 -19.80 1.00
N GLN A 586 3.32 -20.84 1.65
CA GLN A 586 4.53 -21.52 1.21
C GLN A 586 4.16 -22.84 0.53
N TYR A 587 4.30 -22.86 -0.80
CA TYR A 587 4.40 -24.10 -1.57
C TYR A 587 5.77 -24.73 -1.32
N SER A 588 5.79 -25.92 -0.71
CA SER A 588 6.96 -26.80 -0.68
C SER A 588 6.84 -27.83 -1.80
N GLU A 589 7.89 -27.91 -2.61
CA GLU A 589 8.09 -28.88 -3.69
C GLU A 589 8.16 -30.32 -3.15
N ASP A 590 7.67 -31.23 -4.00
CA ASP A 590 7.63 -32.69 -3.83
C ASP A 590 9.04 -33.30 -3.81
N GLU A 591 9.37 -34.08 -2.76
CA GLU A 591 10.36 -35.17 -2.84
C GLU A 591 9.92 -36.37 -1.95
N ASP A 592 9.65 -37.49 -2.63
CA ASP A 592 9.75 -38.91 -2.27
C ASP A 592 8.90 -39.53 -1.15
N GLU A 593 7.83 -40.23 -1.58
CA GLU A 593 7.11 -41.27 -0.85
C GLU A 593 7.89 -42.59 -0.86
N GLU A 594 8.51 -42.99 0.26
CA GLU A 594 8.66 -44.42 0.62
C GLU A 594 9.10 -44.60 2.09
N ASP A 595 8.22 -44.33 3.07
CA ASP A 595 8.28 -45.02 4.38
C ASP A 595 7.05 -44.85 5.31
N ALA A 596 5.85 -44.60 4.75
CA ALA A 596 4.63 -44.33 5.52
C ALA A 596 3.82 -45.58 5.90
N ARG A 597 4.45 -46.69 6.30
CA ARG A 597 3.72 -47.87 6.85
C ARG A 597 4.44 -48.54 8.01
N ARG A 598 4.62 -47.81 9.12
CA ARG A 598 4.69 -48.37 10.49
C ARG A 598 4.85 -47.22 11.49
N ARG A 599 3.74 -46.79 12.12
CA ARG A 599 3.64 -46.29 13.51
C ARG A 599 2.29 -45.58 13.70
N VAL A 600 1.28 -46.37 14.04
CA VAL A 600 0.05 -45.90 14.68
C VAL A 600 0.28 -45.94 16.20
N ASN A 601 -0.21 -44.91 16.89
CA ASN A 601 -0.28 -44.70 18.35
C ASN A 601 0.97 -44.17 19.09
N ARG A 602 1.08 -42.83 19.16
CA ARG A 602 1.41 -42.13 20.43
C ARG A 602 0.94 -40.66 20.39
N PRO A 603 0.21 -40.15 21.40
CA PRO A 603 -0.15 -38.74 21.46
C PRO A 603 1.00 -37.92 22.07
N ASP A 604 1.59 -37.01 21.28
CA ASP A 604 2.59 -36.05 21.74
C ASP A 604 1.91 -34.84 22.39
N LYS A 605 1.96 -34.78 23.72
CA LYS A 605 1.79 -33.53 24.48
C LYS A 605 3.17 -32.87 24.61
N ARG A 606 3.50 -31.93 23.73
CA ARG A 606 4.63 -31.00 23.90
C ARG A 606 4.10 -29.57 23.99
N LEU A 607 3.72 -29.17 25.20
CA LEU A 607 3.52 -27.76 25.56
C LEU A 607 4.90 -27.08 25.59
N LYS A 608 5.12 -26.13 24.68
CA LYS A 608 6.26 -25.20 24.72
C LYS A 608 6.02 -24.20 25.84
N TYR A 609 6.88 -24.21 26.86
CA TYR A 609 7.04 -23.12 27.81
C TYR A 609 8.01 -22.12 27.17
N SER A 610 7.52 -20.97 26.73
CA SER A 610 8.37 -19.83 26.37
C SER A 610 8.55 -18.95 27.59
N ASP A 611 9.80 -18.91 28.05
CA ASP A 611 10.39 -18.05 29.07
C ASP A 611 10.10 -16.57 28.78
N ALA A 612 9.52 -15.85 29.74
CA ALA A 612 9.16 -14.44 29.61
C ALA A 612 10.24 -13.58 30.27
N GLY A 613 11.24 -13.22 29.47
CA GLY A 613 12.15 -12.10 29.75
C GLY A 613 11.46 -10.77 29.46
N SER A 614 11.61 -9.84 30.40
CA SER A 614 11.05 -8.49 30.40
C SER A 614 11.47 -7.65 29.18
N SER A 615 10.49 -7.21 28.39
CA SER A 615 10.58 -5.95 27.64
C SER A 615 9.29 -5.16 27.81
N GLU A 616 9.38 -3.96 28.36
CA GLU A 616 8.30 -2.99 28.42
C GLU A 616 7.92 -2.57 27.00
N GLY A 617 6.89 -3.20 26.45
CA GLY A 617 6.18 -2.81 25.23
C GLY A 617 4.69 -2.91 25.51
N GLY A 618 3.93 -1.84 25.20
CA GLY A 618 2.53 -1.68 25.56
C GLY A 618 1.70 -2.94 25.32
N ARG A 619 1.00 -3.43 26.36
CA ARG A 619 0.09 -4.57 26.28
C ARG A 619 -1.03 -4.25 25.29
N GLN A 620 -0.98 -4.85 24.10
CA GLN A 620 -2.09 -4.80 23.17
C GLN A 620 -3.32 -5.49 23.79
N PRO A 621 -4.54 -4.92 23.61
CA PRO A 621 -5.77 -5.52 24.12
C PRO A 621 -6.04 -6.86 23.42
N ARG A 622 -6.23 -7.91 24.23
CA ARG A 622 -6.59 -9.26 23.75
C ARG A 622 -8.10 -9.39 23.64
N MET A 623 -8.58 -9.85 22.49
CA MET A 623 -10.01 -10.04 22.21
C MET A 623 -10.40 -11.50 22.48
N PHE A 624 -11.53 -11.71 23.15
CA PHE A 624 -12.04 -13.03 23.52
C PHE A 624 -13.43 -13.26 22.90
N ALA A 625 -13.67 -14.42 22.30
CA ALA A 625 -14.98 -14.85 21.83
C ALA A 625 -15.53 -15.95 22.75
N ALA A 626 -16.82 -15.88 23.11
CA ALA A 626 -17.45 -16.95 23.90
C ALA A 626 -17.57 -18.21 23.03
N LYS A 627 -17.26 -19.39 23.59
CA LYS A 627 -17.28 -20.66 22.84
C LYS A 627 -18.70 -21.05 22.40
N ASP A 628 -19.68 -20.87 23.28
CA ASP A 628 -21.11 -21.14 23.04
C ASP A 628 -21.99 -20.24 23.91
N ASP A 629 -23.29 -20.08 23.56
CA ASP A 629 -24.26 -19.29 24.34
C ASP A 629 -24.45 -19.82 25.78
N SER A 630 -24.31 -21.14 25.98
CA SER A 630 -24.37 -21.76 27.30
C SER A 630 -23.13 -21.44 28.15
N ALA A 631 -21.95 -21.35 27.54
CA ALA A 631 -20.72 -20.93 28.19
C ALA A 631 -20.78 -19.44 28.57
N ALA A 632 -21.34 -18.59 27.71
CA ALA A 632 -21.58 -17.18 28.02
C ALA A 632 -22.55 -16.99 29.21
N ALA A 633 -23.60 -17.80 29.29
CA ALA A 633 -24.55 -17.78 30.41
C ALA A 633 -23.91 -18.30 31.72
N ALA A 634 -23.17 -19.43 31.66
CA ALA A 634 -22.49 -20.00 32.82
C ALA A 634 -21.40 -19.07 33.39
N PHE A 635 -20.71 -18.33 32.54
CA PHE A 635 -19.74 -17.31 32.96
C PHE A 635 -20.42 -16.14 33.70
N ARG A 636 -21.57 -15.65 33.21
CA ARG A 636 -22.34 -14.59 33.89
C ARG A 636 -22.84 -15.02 35.28
N GLU A 637 -23.05 -16.33 35.47
CA GLU A 637 -23.43 -16.92 36.76
C GLU A 637 -22.23 -17.33 37.62
N GLY A 638 -20.98 -17.15 37.14
CA GLY A 638 -19.75 -17.51 37.87
C GLY A 638 -19.55 -19.02 38.08
N ARG A 639 -20.14 -19.86 37.23
CA ARG A 639 -20.12 -21.33 37.34
C ARG A 639 -19.15 -21.95 36.32
N SER A 640 -18.36 -22.94 36.74
CA SER A 640 -17.48 -23.71 35.85
C SER A 640 -18.26 -24.84 35.15
N LEU A 641 -17.97 -25.06 33.87
CA LEU A 641 -18.56 -26.16 33.08
C LEU A 641 -17.68 -27.42 33.07
N ALA A 642 -16.44 -27.32 33.54
CA ALA A 642 -15.49 -28.43 33.66
C ALA A 642 -16.08 -29.71 34.31
N PRO A 643 -16.75 -29.68 35.48
CA PRO A 643 -17.28 -30.90 36.10
C PRO A 643 -18.38 -31.57 35.29
N GLN A 644 -19.14 -30.81 34.48
CA GLN A 644 -20.16 -31.38 33.59
C GLN A 644 -19.52 -32.02 32.36
N GLN A 645 -18.42 -31.46 31.86
CA GLN A 645 -17.68 -31.98 30.70
C GLN A 645 -16.88 -33.24 31.03
N GLU A 646 -16.40 -33.37 32.27
CA GLU A 646 -15.68 -34.56 32.78
C GLU A 646 -16.59 -35.80 32.96
N MET A 647 -17.92 -35.63 33.03
CA MET A 647 -18.84 -36.76 33.11
C MET A 647 -18.87 -37.58 31.81
N PRO A 648 -19.03 -38.91 31.89
CA PRO A 648 -19.15 -39.76 30.72
C PRO A 648 -20.34 -39.33 29.85
N LEU A 649 -20.17 -39.40 28.52
CA LEU A 649 -21.14 -38.92 27.52
C LEU A 649 -22.56 -39.43 27.74
N GLY A 650 -22.72 -40.68 28.20
CA GLY A 650 -24.04 -41.28 28.47
C GLY A 650 -24.81 -40.61 29.62
N VAL A 651 -24.11 -40.08 30.61
CA VAL A 651 -24.74 -39.34 31.73
C VAL A 651 -25.10 -37.93 31.30
N ARG A 652 -24.26 -37.28 30.48
CA ARG A 652 -24.55 -35.97 29.88
C ARG A 652 -25.79 -36.01 28.98
N SER A 653 -25.92 -37.04 28.14
CA SER A 653 -27.07 -37.19 27.25
C SER A 653 -28.37 -37.50 28.01
N ALA A 654 -28.28 -38.22 29.14
CA ALA A 654 -29.45 -38.53 29.97
C ALA A 654 -29.92 -37.31 30.78
N ALA A 655 -28.98 -36.49 31.28
CA ALA A 655 -29.30 -35.24 31.99
C ALA A 655 -29.94 -34.17 31.10
N LEU A 656 -29.75 -34.25 29.77
CA LEU A 656 -30.30 -33.32 28.80
C LEU A 656 -31.80 -33.52 28.52
N GLY A 657 -32.40 -34.67 28.86
CA GLY A 657 -33.84 -34.95 28.70
C GLY A 657 -34.37 -34.84 27.26
N GLU A 658 -35.44 -35.57 26.92
CA GLU A 658 -36.04 -35.56 25.56
C GLU A 658 -36.77 -34.24 25.17
N SER A 659 -36.47 -33.11 25.81
CA SER A 659 -37.19 -31.83 25.63
C SER A 659 -36.28 -30.64 25.31
N GLY A 660 -35.21 -30.86 24.54
CA GLY A 660 -34.38 -29.80 23.96
C GLY A 660 -34.56 -29.69 22.45
N GLY A 661 -35.57 -28.95 21.99
CA GLY A 661 -35.73 -28.63 20.57
C GLY A 661 -34.52 -27.85 20.03
N TYR A 662 -33.81 -28.43 19.07
CA TYR A 662 -32.69 -27.82 18.38
C TYR A 662 -33.14 -26.53 17.66
N LYS A 663 -32.62 -25.37 18.06
CA LYS A 663 -32.75 -24.13 17.27
C LYS A 663 -31.62 -24.09 16.24
N PRO A 664 -31.90 -23.99 14.93
CA PRO A 664 -30.86 -23.92 13.91
C PRO A 664 -30.07 -22.61 14.07
N ARG A 665 -28.74 -22.70 14.03
CA ARG A 665 -27.86 -21.54 13.93
C ARG A 665 -28.06 -20.87 12.56
N LEU A 666 -28.23 -19.54 12.55
CA LEU A 666 -28.17 -18.72 11.34
C LEU A 666 -26.68 -18.48 11.01
N GLY A 667 -26.04 -19.41 10.30
CA GLY A 667 -24.64 -19.31 9.89
C GLY A 667 -24.23 -20.55 9.12
N GLY A 668 -23.72 -20.38 7.91
CA GLY A 668 -23.67 -21.40 6.87
C GLY A 668 -22.53 -22.40 7.01
N SER A 669 -22.85 -23.61 7.46
CA SER A 669 -22.16 -24.86 7.10
C SER A 669 -23.06 -26.03 7.49
N ARG A 670 -23.34 -26.92 6.55
CA ARG A 670 -24.36 -27.97 6.65
C ARG A 670 -23.73 -29.23 7.24
N GLU A 671 -23.89 -29.46 8.53
CA GLU A 671 -23.35 -30.64 9.22
C GLU A 671 -24.18 -31.91 8.94
N MET A 672 -23.50 -33.05 8.74
CA MET A 672 -24.13 -34.34 8.44
C MET A 672 -24.49 -35.11 9.72
N SER A 673 -25.76 -35.50 9.86
CA SER A 673 -26.25 -36.34 10.98
C SER A 673 -26.25 -37.84 10.60
N TYR A 674 -25.67 -38.69 11.46
CA TYR A 674 -25.68 -40.16 11.32
C TYR A 674 -26.69 -40.79 12.31
N THR A 675 -27.69 -41.51 11.81
CA THR A 675 -28.65 -42.26 12.64
C THR A 675 -28.33 -43.76 12.61
N PRO A 676 -27.83 -44.38 13.71
CA PRO A 676 -27.65 -45.82 13.76
C PRO A 676 -29.01 -46.54 13.86
N ARG A 677 -29.30 -47.46 12.93
CA ARG A 677 -30.49 -48.32 13.01
C ARG A 677 -30.37 -49.30 14.18
N ARG A 678 -31.38 -49.30 15.06
CA ARG A 678 -31.52 -50.22 16.20
C ARG A 678 -31.63 -51.68 15.72
N SER A 679 -30.88 -52.58 16.34
CA SER A 679 -31.06 -54.03 16.25
C SER A 679 -32.28 -54.44 17.11
N PHE A 680 -33.22 -55.17 16.50
CA PHE A 680 -34.24 -55.93 17.23
C PHE A 680 -33.74 -57.36 17.39
N GLY A 681 -33.72 -57.85 18.64
CA GLY A 681 -33.58 -59.26 18.96
C GLY A 681 -34.92 -59.99 18.84
N GLY A 682 -34.86 -61.29 18.57
CA GLY A 682 -36.02 -62.18 18.67
C GLY A 682 -36.02 -63.36 17.69
N ASP A 683 -35.35 -64.44 18.10
CA ASP A 683 -35.74 -65.85 17.97
C ASP A 683 -35.87 -66.56 16.59
N GLY A 684 -35.45 -67.84 16.58
CA GLY A 684 -35.95 -68.85 15.63
C GLY A 684 -35.08 -69.23 14.41
N GLY A 685 -34.15 -70.18 14.62
CA GLY A 685 -34.10 -71.43 13.84
C GLY A 685 -33.70 -71.44 12.34
N ARG A 686 -32.58 -72.15 12.09
CA ARG A 686 -32.23 -72.99 10.92
C ARG A 686 -31.99 -72.33 9.54
N GLY A 687 -30.84 -72.65 8.94
CA GLY A 687 -30.77 -72.89 7.48
C GLY A 687 -29.54 -72.36 6.75
N ARG A 688 -28.58 -73.26 6.51
CA ARG A 688 -27.61 -73.37 5.40
C ARG A 688 -27.51 -72.22 4.37
N GLY A 689 -26.27 -71.71 4.21
CA GLY A 689 -25.43 -71.85 3.00
C GLY A 689 -25.78 -71.08 1.72
N GLY A 690 -24.77 -70.45 1.10
CA GLY A 690 -24.73 -70.27 -0.36
C GLY A 690 -24.34 -68.89 -0.89
N ARG A 691 -23.05 -68.72 -1.22
CA ARG A 691 -22.50 -68.36 -2.55
C ARG A 691 -23.26 -67.40 -3.51
N PHE A 692 -22.47 -66.43 -4.00
CA PHE A 692 -22.40 -65.83 -5.35
C PHE A 692 -23.58 -65.04 -5.94
N GLY A 693 -23.24 -63.83 -6.44
CA GLY A 693 -23.41 -63.51 -7.85
C GLY A 693 -24.56 -62.59 -8.27
N GLY A 694 -24.19 -61.40 -8.76
CA GLY A 694 -24.57 -60.92 -10.09
C GLY A 694 -26.01 -60.45 -10.37
N GLY A 695 -26.12 -59.17 -10.72
CA GLY A 695 -26.75 -58.74 -11.99
C GLY A 695 -28.26 -58.56 -12.06
N GLY A 696 -28.67 -57.37 -12.53
CA GLY A 696 -29.65 -57.27 -13.63
C GLY A 696 -31.12 -57.06 -13.29
N ASP A 697 -31.55 -55.80 -13.47
CA ASP A 697 -32.60 -55.36 -14.42
C ASP A 697 -34.10 -55.76 -14.25
N ARG A 698 -34.94 -54.76 -14.53
CA ARG A 698 -36.39 -54.74 -14.91
C ARG A 698 -37.49 -55.09 -13.89
N GLY A 699 -38.31 -54.08 -13.60
CA GLY A 699 -39.60 -53.92 -14.33
C GLY A 699 -40.91 -54.40 -13.69
N ARG A 700 -41.81 -53.40 -13.49
CA ARG A 700 -43.29 -53.40 -13.66
C ARG A 700 -44.21 -54.23 -12.72
N GLY A 701 -45.35 -53.60 -12.39
CA GLY A 701 -46.62 -54.21 -11.95
C GLY A 701 -47.09 -53.62 -10.61
N ARG A 702 -47.96 -52.60 -10.55
CA ARG A 702 -49.42 -52.53 -10.80
C ARG A 702 -50.27 -53.18 -9.70
N ASP A 703 -51.39 -52.48 -9.42
CA ASP A 703 -52.58 -52.82 -8.61
C ASP A 703 -52.49 -52.36 -7.13
N GLY A 704 -53.48 -51.69 -6.53
CA GLY A 704 -54.81 -51.26 -6.97
C GLY A 704 -55.64 -50.93 -5.72
N GLY A 705 -56.62 -50.02 -5.86
CA GLY A 705 -57.84 -50.05 -5.02
C GLY A 705 -58.05 -48.95 -3.97
N GLY A 706 -58.94 -48.01 -4.31
CA GLY A 706 -60.14 -47.74 -3.50
C GLY A 706 -60.11 -46.58 -2.49
N GLY A 707 -61.00 -45.60 -2.68
CA GLY A 707 -61.43 -44.70 -1.60
C GLY A 707 -62.00 -43.36 -2.05
N ARG A 708 -63.33 -43.28 -2.16
CA ARG A 708 -64.13 -42.11 -2.58
C ARG A 708 -64.16 -41.01 -1.51
N GLY A 709 -64.29 -39.74 -1.90
CA GLY A 709 -64.65 -38.66 -0.94
C GLY A 709 -64.69 -37.24 -1.49
N ARG A 710 -65.85 -36.85 -2.03
CA ARG A 710 -66.34 -35.56 -2.57
C ARG A 710 -65.93 -34.24 -1.87
N GLY A 711 -65.87 -33.16 -2.64
CA GLY A 711 -66.31 -31.80 -2.23
C GLY A 711 -65.46 -30.62 -2.74
N ARG A 712 -65.68 -30.14 -3.97
CA ARG A 712 -66.24 -28.80 -4.34
C ARG A 712 -65.39 -27.55 -4.00
N SER A 713 -64.85 -26.92 -5.06
CA SER A 713 -65.11 -25.52 -5.54
C SER A 713 -64.19 -24.48 -4.88
N ASP A 714 -63.54 -23.53 -5.55
CA ASP A 714 -63.86 -22.77 -6.76
C ASP A 714 -62.58 -22.20 -7.43
N ARG A 715 -62.70 -21.95 -8.74
CA ARG A 715 -62.15 -20.89 -9.63
C ARG A 715 -60.84 -20.15 -9.23
N GLY A 716 -59.91 -19.86 -10.14
CA GLY A 716 -59.93 -20.01 -11.59
C GLY A 716 -58.77 -19.27 -12.29
N GLY A 717 -58.59 -19.60 -13.57
CA GLY A 717 -57.90 -18.79 -14.60
C GLY A 717 -56.37 -18.78 -14.56
N GLY A 718 -55.61 -19.17 -15.58
CA GLY A 718 -55.96 -19.55 -16.95
C GLY A 718 -54.91 -19.01 -17.93
N ARG A 719 -54.33 -19.93 -18.72
CA ARG A 719 -53.68 -19.76 -20.04
C ARG A 719 -52.31 -19.06 -20.05
N GLY A 720 -51.33 -19.46 -20.85
CA GLY A 720 -51.19 -20.47 -21.91
C GLY A 720 -49.72 -20.38 -22.39
N GLY A 721 -49.03 -21.48 -22.65
CA GLY A 721 -48.99 -22.16 -23.95
C GLY A 721 -47.97 -21.48 -24.87
N GLY A 722 -46.97 -22.14 -25.47
CA GLY A 722 -46.60 -23.55 -25.52
C GLY A 722 -45.50 -23.74 -26.57
N ARG A 723 -44.86 -24.92 -26.53
CA ARG A 723 -44.32 -25.74 -27.64
C ARG A 723 -43.34 -25.04 -28.63
N GLY A 724 -42.16 -25.54 -28.93
CA GLY A 724 -41.62 -26.89 -28.83
C GLY A 724 -40.93 -27.28 -30.16
N ARG A 725 -40.05 -28.29 -30.07
CA ARG A 725 -39.30 -29.00 -31.14
C ARG A 725 -38.11 -28.21 -31.71
N GLY A 726 -36.96 -28.78 -32.00
CA GLY A 726 -36.41 -30.14 -32.04
C GLY A 726 -35.01 -29.97 -32.66
N GLY A 727 -33.94 -30.57 -32.15
CA GLY A 727 -33.62 -31.97 -32.35
C GLY A 727 -32.61 -32.14 -33.50
N GLY A 728 -31.52 -32.86 -33.24
CA GLY A 728 -30.75 -33.55 -34.29
C GLY A 728 -29.39 -32.96 -34.62
N GLY A 729 -28.33 -33.66 -34.20
CA GLY A 729 -26.94 -33.38 -34.57
C GLY A 729 -26.54 -33.92 -35.94
N GLY A 730 -25.25 -33.81 -36.23
CA GLY A 730 -24.63 -34.43 -37.40
C GLY A 730 -23.29 -33.78 -37.73
N GLY A 731 -22.19 -34.47 -37.42
CA GLY A 731 -20.87 -34.11 -37.89
C GLY A 731 -20.68 -34.41 -39.38
N ARG A 732 -19.65 -33.80 -39.97
CA ARG A 732 -18.79 -34.32 -41.04
C ARG A 732 -17.74 -33.26 -41.39
N GLY A 733 -16.48 -33.68 -41.42
CA GLY A 733 -15.39 -32.89 -41.97
C GLY A 733 -15.42 -32.86 -43.49
N PHE A 734 -14.71 -31.90 -44.07
CA PHE A 734 -14.21 -31.91 -45.44
C PHE A 734 -13.07 -30.88 -45.55
N SER A 735 -11.86 -31.35 -45.84
CA SER A 735 -10.84 -30.56 -46.56
C SER A 735 -11.25 -30.47 -48.04
N PRO A 736 -10.74 -29.51 -48.81
CA PRO A 736 -9.64 -29.88 -49.72
C PRO A 736 -8.60 -28.79 -50.00
N GLY A 737 -7.36 -29.26 -50.25
CA GLY A 737 -6.37 -28.84 -51.28
C GLY A 737 -6.03 -27.34 -51.45
N GLY A 738 -4.77 -26.91 -51.55
CA GLY A 738 -3.58 -27.57 -52.06
C GLY A 738 -3.04 -26.81 -53.29
N ARG A 739 -1.83 -26.24 -53.17
CA ARG A 739 -0.82 -25.84 -54.20
C ARG A 739 0.14 -24.86 -53.49
N GLY A 740 1.47 -24.97 -53.50
CA GLY A 740 2.39 -25.76 -54.31
C GLY A 740 3.55 -24.83 -54.74
N GLY A 741 4.80 -25.23 -54.46
CA GLY A 741 6.04 -24.59 -54.93
C GLY A 741 6.83 -23.90 -53.81
N GLY A 742 7.99 -24.33 -53.33
CA GLY A 742 9.00 -25.22 -53.92
C GLY A 742 10.00 -24.43 -54.76
N GLY A 743 11.13 -24.01 -54.19
CA GLY A 743 12.20 -23.34 -54.95
C GLY A 743 13.43 -22.98 -54.12
N ARG A 744 14.50 -23.74 -54.30
CA ARG A 744 15.84 -23.59 -53.72
C ARG A 744 16.62 -22.41 -54.35
N GLY A 745 17.60 -21.88 -53.62
CA GLY A 745 18.75 -21.13 -54.12
C GLY A 745 19.32 -20.26 -52.99
N GLY A 746 20.57 -20.37 -52.52
CA GLY A 746 21.78 -20.81 -53.18
C GLY A 746 22.67 -19.61 -53.48
N GLY A 747 23.43 -19.15 -52.47
CA GLY A 747 24.74 -18.49 -52.56
C GLY A 747 24.89 -17.20 -53.38
N ARG A 748 25.44 -16.15 -52.75
CA ARG A 748 26.79 -15.62 -52.99
C ARG A 748 26.99 -14.32 -52.22
N GLY A 749 28.09 -14.27 -51.47
CA GLY A 749 28.62 -13.03 -50.93
C GLY A 749 29.22 -12.16 -52.03
N ARG A 750 29.34 -10.87 -51.72
CA ARG A 750 30.44 -9.99 -52.12
C ARG A 750 30.40 -8.76 -51.23
N GLY A 751 31.49 -8.55 -50.50
CA GLY A 751 31.84 -7.26 -49.92
C GLY A 751 32.61 -6.39 -50.93
N ARG A 752 32.96 -5.19 -50.45
CA ARG A 752 33.58 -4.02 -51.10
C ARG A 752 32.55 -3.10 -51.78
N ASN A 753 32.51 -1.80 -51.52
CA ASN A 753 33.38 -0.85 -50.80
C ASN A 753 32.53 0.14 -50.00
#